data_AF-A0A7R7EN00-F1
#
_entry.id   AF-A0A7R7EN00-F1
#
_cell.length_a   1.000
_cell.length_b   1.000
_cell.length_c   1.000
_cell.angle_alpha   90.00
_cell.angle_beta   90.00
_cell.angle_gamma   90.00
#
_symmetry.space_group_name_H-M   'P 1'
#
loop_
_entity.id
_entity.type
_entity.pdbx_description
1 polymer ?
#
loop_
_entity_poly.entity_id
_entity_poly.type
_entity_poly.pdbx_seq_one_letter_code
_entity_poly.pdbx_strand_id
1 'polypeptide(L)'
;MKLKYRYHILFILAMCLLMFQPNTISQASTNSNFDIKDGVLVSYTGSSKTVTVPNGVKQIGKRAFYGNNKVTHITLPSTVTVIGEGAFAKCEHLQKINLPDGIKQIPYQAFYNCYRLKNVTLPDKLTFVGEGAFTNCTSFTKITLPKSVVSIGIEAYSNCNSVKSIIIPKDSKLNHIARRTFKDCYNLSSITLPDSLRILGKQTFSECYRLKKIIIPNGVTEIQEETFYYCEGLKSIVIPSTVTDIKESAFGNCRNLKSITLPNNLSIIAESCFSGCSKLLTVNVPSTVTKIEAHAFSYCNSLNSIHLPDTLTYVGDSAFLNCMKLKSITIPDSVTYIGNSAFNNCTLIKEVNLPDNLKTLGDSAFNSCKSLTTVTIPEKITNVSEELFQNCTRLKNVTLSSKTRYIKDDAFHGCYNLSNINLPSSLRSIGNDAFYKCHQFTSIAIPDSVTTIGSYAFSECVNLKKITISDNITVIPDNMLNGCVSLTEVHYPAKLKTISEYAFATCHSLTDIKIPDGIKEIESNAFRDCANVVKVSLPDSLKEMGDYVFTGTKWIRENEENNMVITNNGFLIKYTGNDRIVKLPKRIVFIAPNVFRDNRSLEQITIPEGITMIPDYAFKYCTNLKSVKLPDSITTISAYAFFHCTSLVNINMPKHLKSIGNNAFDSTALKKVHLSDSITNLGYDAFSECSDLEEIWLSNGMKELYRYTFSGCKNLRKIHIPYTLKEIDDTALSTGNKDYILTVYCEENSYAHQFAVENGYKVSFE
;
A
#
# COMPACT_ATOMS: atom_id res chain seq x y z
N MET A 1 -3.03 101.56 -12.82
CA MET A 1 -4.41 101.10 -13.14
C MET A 1 -4.45 99.60 -12.91
N LYS A 2 -5.22 98.98 -12.01
CA LYS A 2 -6.13 99.35 -10.91
C LYS A 2 -5.89 98.20 -9.89
N LEU A 3 -5.59 98.50 -8.61
CA LEU A 3 -6.55 98.47 -7.49
C LEU A 3 -7.32 97.13 -7.41
N LYS A 4 -7.36 96.37 -6.30
CA LYS A 4 -7.49 96.73 -4.87
C LYS A 4 -7.17 95.47 -4.02
N TYR A 5 -6.36 95.52 -2.95
CA TYR A 5 -6.66 96.02 -1.59
C TYR A 5 -7.73 95.17 -0.89
N ARG A 6 -7.47 94.45 0.21
CA ARG A 6 -7.42 94.92 1.62
C ARG A 6 -7.56 93.66 2.53
N TYR A 7 -7.04 93.50 3.75
CA TYR A 7 -6.49 94.44 4.73
C TYR A 7 -5.69 93.72 5.86
N HIS A 8 -4.61 94.40 6.30
CA HIS A 8 -4.08 94.62 7.68
C HIS A 8 -3.60 93.44 8.55
N ILE A 9 -2.35 93.35 9.05
CA ILE A 9 -1.41 94.34 9.64
C ILE A 9 -2.08 95.27 10.66
N LEU A 10 -2.00 94.93 11.96
CA LEU A 10 -1.48 95.79 13.03
C LEU A 10 -1.74 95.15 14.40
N PHE A 11 -0.66 94.70 15.05
CA PHE A 11 -0.34 94.75 16.49
C PHE A 11 0.88 93.84 16.69
N ILE A 12 2.11 94.24 16.33
CA ILE A 12 3.00 95.13 17.08
C ILE A 12 3.05 94.79 18.58
N LEU A 13 4.22 94.26 18.96
CA LEU A 13 4.95 94.41 20.22
C LEU A 13 4.16 94.31 21.53
N ALA A 14 4.35 93.19 22.23
CA ALA A 14 4.62 93.21 23.68
C ALA A 14 5.24 91.87 24.14
N MET A 15 6.46 91.98 24.70
CA MET A 15 6.93 91.20 25.84
C MET A 15 7.33 89.73 25.63
N CYS A 16 8.60 89.55 25.26
CA CYS A 16 9.47 88.66 26.04
C CYS A 16 9.58 89.19 27.47
N LEU A 17 9.03 88.45 28.45
CA LEU A 17 9.69 88.01 29.68
C LEU A 17 8.65 87.54 30.69
N LEU A 18 9.07 86.55 31.48
CA LEU A 18 8.42 85.91 32.61
C LEU A 18 7.50 84.74 32.20
N MET A 19 7.69 83.52 32.66
CA MET A 19 8.64 82.94 33.60
C MET A 19 8.54 81.41 33.42
N PHE A 20 9.62 80.72 33.76
CA PHE A 20 9.63 79.30 34.11
C PHE A 20 8.37 78.89 34.89
N GLN A 21 7.78 77.74 34.55
CA GLN A 21 7.40 76.75 35.56
C GLN A 21 7.66 75.32 35.05
N PRO A 22 8.58 74.57 35.69
CA PRO A 22 8.55 73.12 35.68
C PRO A 22 7.49 72.66 36.68
N ASN A 23 6.66 71.67 36.34
CA ASN A 23 5.84 70.88 37.27
C ASN A 23 4.92 69.98 36.43
N THR A 24 4.60 68.72 36.72
CA THR A 24 4.99 67.72 37.73
C THR A 24 4.24 66.46 37.29
N ILE A 25 4.78 65.28 37.58
CA ILE A 25 3.97 64.06 37.61
C ILE A 25 3.03 64.17 38.82
N SER A 26 1.71 64.23 38.62
CA SER A 26 0.73 63.73 39.62
C SER A 26 -0.66 63.45 39.02
N GLN A 27 -0.98 62.15 38.97
CA GLN A 27 -2.25 61.48 39.24
C GLN A 27 -3.59 61.97 38.62
N ALA A 28 -4.02 61.16 37.64
CA ALA A 28 -5.31 60.46 37.53
C ALA A 28 -6.64 61.25 37.47
N SER A 29 -7.20 61.32 36.24
CA SER A 29 -8.60 60.96 35.97
C SER A 29 -8.78 60.35 34.56
N THR A 30 -8.91 59.03 34.54
CA THR A 30 -9.90 58.22 33.78
C THR A 30 -10.49 58.78 32.46
N ASN A 31 -9.83 58.48 31.34
CA ASN A 31 -10.42 58.02 30.05
C ASN A 31 -9.41 58.09 28.88
N SER A 32 -8.11 58.08 29.19
CA SER A 32 -7.10 57.77 28.19
C SER A 32 -7.15 56.25 27.95
N ASN A 33 -7.56 55.83 26.75
CA ASN A 33 -7.40 54.44 26.28
C ASN A 33 -5.92 53.99 26.23
N PHE A 34 -4.98 54.86 26.59
CA PHE A 34 -3.53 54.62 26.63
C PHE A 34 -3.03 54.50 28.08
N ASP A 35 -2.38 53.38 28.40
CA ASP A 35 -1.57 53.20 29.61
C ASP A 35 -0.11 53.54 29.28
N ILE A 36 0.36 54.71 29.72
CA ILE A 36 1.71 55.21 29.44
C ILE A 36 2.48 55.35 30.75
N LYS A 37 3.65 54.69 30.84
CA LYS A 37 4.55 54.73 32.00
C LYS A 37 5.95 55.11 31.54
N ASP A 38 6.49 56.20 32.07
CA ASP A 38 7.85 56.69 31.78
C ASP A 38 8.17 56.82 30.27
N GLY A 39 7.17 57.26 29.49
CA GLY A 39 7.29 57.40 28.03
C GLY A 39 7.14 56.08 27.25
N VAL A 40 6.77 54.97 27.89
CA VAL A 40 6.45 53.69 27.26
C VAL A 40 4.93 53.53 27.19
N LEU A 41 4.37 53.31 26.01
CA LEU A 41 2.98 52.87 25.87
C LEU A 41 2.88 51.39 26.23
N VAL A 42 2.45 51.07 27.44
CA VAL A 42 2.38 49.71 27.99
C VAL A 42 1.21 48.95 27.38
N SER A 43 0.04 49.59 27.28
CA SER A 43 -1.14 49.00 26.64
C SER A 43 -2.09 50.05 26.07
N TYR A 44 -2.84 49.66 25.03
CA TYR A 44 -3.95 50.40 24.47
C TYR A 44 -5.21 49.53 24.49
N THR A 45 -6.23 49.98 25.21
CA THR A 45 -7.50 49.25 25.39
C THR A 45 -8.67 49.84 24.59
N GLY A 46 -8.40 50.88 23.79
CA GLY A 46 -9.44 51.60 23.07
C GLY A 46 -10.02 50.89 21.85
N SER A 47 -11.20 51.34 21.45
CA SER A 47 -11.97 50.79 20.32
C SER A 47 -11.98 51.69 19.07
N SER A 48 -11.26 52.82 19.10
CA SER A 48 -11.18 53.72 17.94
C SER A 48 -10.58 53.04 16.71
N LYS A 49 -11.14 53.29 15.53
CA LYS A 49 -10.60 52.81 14.24
C LYS A 49 -9.28 53.49 13.87
N THR A 50 -9.08 54.72 14.33
CA THR A 50 -7.87 55.52 14.05
C THR A 50 -7.27 55.96 15.38
N VAL A 51 -5.99 55.65 15.58
CA VAL A 51 -5.28 55.92 16.83
C VAL A 51 -4.05 56.76 16.56
N THR A 52 -3.96 57.91 17.21
CA THR A 52 -2.75 58.73 17.26
C THR A 52 -2.12 58.54 18.63
N VAL A 53 -0.92 57.94 18.67
CA VAL A 53 -0.18 57.77 19.93
C VAL A 53 0.27 59.15 20.44
N PRO A 54 0.06 59.49 21.73
CA PRO A 54 0.38 60.82 22.25
C PRO A 54 1.85 61.22 22.10
N ASN A 55 2.09 62.51 21.85
CA ASN A 55 3.44 63.08 21.87
C ASN A 55 4.11 62.84 23.23
N GLY A 56 5.39 62.44 23.22
CA GLY A 56 6.16 62.11 24.43
C GLY A 56 6.35 60.60 24.64
N VAL A 57 5.58 59.75 23.95
CA VAL A 57 5.86 58.31 23.90
C VAL A 57 7.13 58.04 23.12
N LYS A 58 8.12 57.42 23.77
CA LYS A 58 9.42 57.03 23.21
C LYS A 58 9.47 55.58 22.77
N GLN A 59 8.59 54.74 23.32
CA GLN A 59 8.56 53.30 23.07
C GLN A 59 7.13 52.76 23.04
N ILE A 60 6.86 51.85 22.10
CA ILE A 60 5.68 51.00 22.14
C ILE A 60 6.05 49.73 22.91
N GLY A 61 5.36 49.46 24.02
CA GLY A 61 5.62 48.33 24.90
C GLY A 61 5.36 46.98 24.22
N LYS A 62 5.89 45.92 24.84
CA LYS A 62 5.59 44.54 24.47
C LYS A 62 4.07 44.33 24.48
N ARG A 63 3.51 43.82 23.38
CA ARG A 63 2.07 43.57 23.22
C ARG A 63 1.14 44.77 23.45
N ALA A 64 1.61 46.01 23.31
CA ALA A 64 0.81 47.20 23.64
C ALA A 64 -0.55 47.30 22.89
N PHE A 65 -0.62 46.86 21.64
CA PHE A 65 -1.84 46.77 20.83
C PHE A 65 -2.29 45.33 20.56
N TYR A 66 -1.72 44.33 21.25
CA TYR A 66 -1.92 42.93 20.93
C TYR A 66 -3.41 42.55 20.89
N GLY A 67 -3.82 41.89 19.81
CA GLY A 67 -5.20 41.41 19.62
C GLY A 67 -6.22 42.51 19.36
N ASN A 68 -5.81 43.76 19.10
CA ASN A 68 -6.77 44.82 18.83
C ASN A 68 -7.46 44.62 17.47
N ASN A 69 -8.72 44.22 17.51
CA ASN A 69 -9.52 43.93 16.33
C ASN A 69 -10.36 45.13 15.83
N LYS A 70 -10.14 46.34 16.36
CA LYS A 70 -10.89 47.54 15.97
C LYS A 70 -10.04 48.54 15.18
N VAL A 71 -8.77 48.67 15.56
CA VAL A 71 -7.87 49.65 14.98
C VAL A 71 -7.56 49.29 13.53
N THR A 72 -7.71 50.28 12.66
CA THR A 72 -7.40 50.21 11.22
C THR A 72 -6.20 51.07 10.84
N HIS A 73 -5.94 52.14 11.57
CA HIS A 73 -4.88 53.11 11.27
C HIS A 73 -4.20 53.54 12.58
N ILE A 74 -2.87 53.45 12.62
CA ILE A 74 -2.06 53.92 13.75
C ILE A 74 -1.06 54.97 13.26
N THR A 75 -1.03 56.11 13.94
CA THR A 75 -0.04 57.17 13.76
C THR A 75 0.87 57.19 14.99
N LEU A 76 2.17 56.93 14.78
CA LEU A 76 3.19 57.00 15.81
C LEU A 76 3.87 58.38 15.77
N PRO A 77 4.13 59.04 16.92
CA PRO A 77 4.89 60.29 16.94
C PRO A 77 6.36 60.03 16.63
N SER A 78 7.07 61.04 16.11
CA SER A 78 8.50 60.95 15.74
C SER A 78 9.42 60.63 16.92
N THR A 79 8.94 60.80 18.15
CA THR A 79 9.63 60.48 19.39
C THR A 79 9.75 58.97 19.65
N VAL A 80 8.94 58.13 19.00
CA VAL A 80 9.02 56.67 19.13
C VAL A 80 10.27 56.15 18.43
N THR A 81 11.15 55.50 19.20
CA THR A 81 12.42 54.91 18.71
C THR A 81 12.50 53.40 18.94
N VAL A 82 11.59 52.84 19.74
CA VAL A 82 11.56 51.41 20.08
C VAL A 82 10.14 50.84 19.91
N ILE A 83 10.05 49.66 19.30
CA ILE A 83 8.85 48.82 19.24
C ILE A 83 9.14 47.57 20.07
N GLY A 84 8.21 47.17 20.94
CA GLY A 84 8.30 45.95 21.74
C GLY A 84 7.81 44.71 20.99
N GLU A 85 8.22 43.54 21.46
CA GLU A 85 7.81 42.25 20.89
C GLU A 85 6.29 42.12 20.83
N GLY A 86 5.77 41.66 19.69
CA GLY A 86 4.34 41.49 19.49
C GLY A 86 3.50 42.76 19.67
N ALA A 87 4.11 43.96 19.64
CA ALA A 87 3.45 45.23 19.93
C ALA A 87 2.12 45.41 19.19
N PHE A 88 2.04 44.97 17.93
CA PHE A 88 0.85 45.04 17.09
C PHE A 88 0.38 43.66 16.61
N ALA A 89 0.84 42.57 17.24
CA ALA A 89 0.45 41.22 16.83
C ALA A 89 -1.06 41.01 17.01
N LYS A 90 -1.68 40.30 16.07
CA LYS A 90 -3.12 40.03 16.00
C LYS A 90 -3.98 41.31 15.92
N CYS A 91 -3.42 42.42 15.42
CA CYS A 91 -4.19 43.57 14.99
C CYS A 91 -4.84 43.29 13.62
N GLU A 92 -5.79 42.37 13.58
CA GLU A 92 -6.32 41.77 12.34
C GLU A 92 -6.96 42.78 11.37
N HIS A 93 -7.40 43.92 11.92
CA HIS A 93 -8.03 45.01 11.16
C HIS A 93 -7.08 46.14 10.76
N LEU A 94 -5.82 46.12 11.23
CA LEU A 94 -4.84 47.15 10.92
C LEU A 94 -4.51 47.17 9.43
N GLN A 95 -4.67 48.32 8.79
CA GLN A 95 -4.48 48.51 7.35
C GLN A 95 -3.22 49.30 7.03
N LYS A 96 -2.87 50.26 7.88
CA LYS A 96 -1.73 51.17 7.68
C LYS A 96 -1.11 51.58 9.00
N ILE A 97 0.22 51.58 9.02
CA ILE A 97 1.05 52.17 10.06
C ILE A 97 2.33 52.69 9.40
N ASN A 98 2.74 53.90 9.76
CA ASN A 98 4.01 54.47 9.33
C ASN A 98 4.99 54.38 10.50
N LEU A 99 6.17 53.79 10.28
CA LEU A 99 7.21 53.71 11.31
C LEU A 99 8.07 54.98 11.27
N PRO A 100 8.30 55.64 12.41
CA PRO A 100 9.19 56.81 12.48
C PRO A 100 10.65 56.47 12.13
N ASP A 101 11.40 57.45 11.63
CA ASP A 101 12.81 57.32 11.23
C ASP A 101 13.77 56.90 12.37
N GLY A 102 13.34 57.09 13.62
CA GLY A 102 14.07 56.69 14.81
C GLY A 102 14.08 55.18 15.08
N ILE A 103 13.17 54.42 14.47
CA ILE A 103 13.07 52.97 14.65
C ILE A 103 14.26 52.27 13.96
N LYS A 104 15.05 51.54 14.74
CA LYS A 104 16.20 50.76 14.23
C LYS A 104 15.92 49.27 14.06
N GLN A 105 14.87 48.76 14.68
CA GLN A 105 14.55 47.32 14.73
C GLN A 105 13.04 47.10 14.75
N ILE A 106 12.60 46.03 14.08
CA ILE A 106 11.26 45.49 14.21
C ILE A 106 11.42 44.15 14.95
N PRO A 107 10.94 44.00 16.19
CA PRO A 107 11.24 42.84 17.02
C PRO A 107 10.39 41.61 16.66
N TYR A 108 10.62 40.52 17.40
CA TYR A 108 9.84 39.28 17.33
C TYR A 108 8.33 39.55 17.27
N GLN A 109 7.68 39.01 16.24
CA GLN A 109 6.24 39.03 16.01
C GLN A 109 5.57 40.42 16.01
N ALA A 110 6.30 41.53 15.80
CA ALA A 110 5.75 42.88 15.96
C ALA A 110 4.40 43.13 15.26
N PHE A 111 4.19 42.56 14.07
CA PHE A 111 2.97 42.63 13.25
C PHE A 111 2.44 41.24 12.84
N TYR A 112 2.71 40.22 13.65
CA TYR A 112 2.23 38.85 13.42
C TYR A 112 0.70 38.82 13.30
N ASN A 113 0.13 38.14 12.29
CA ASN A 113 -1.32 38.05 12.05
C ASN A 113 -2.02 39.39 11.77
N CYS A 114 -1.32 40.39 11.22
CA CYS A 114 -1.96 41.60 10.72
C CYS A 114 -2.46 41.42 9.28
N TYR A 115 -3.50 40.60 9.09
CA TYR A 115 -3.97 40.15 7.77
C TYR A 115 -4.31 41.28 6.79
N ARG A 116 -4.81 42.42 7.28
CA ARG A 116 -5.24 43.56 6.46
C ARG A 116 -4.17 44.62 6.22
N LEU A 117 -2.96 44.42 6.75
CA LEU A 117 -1.88 45.40 6.67
C LEU A 117 -1.35 45.48 5.25
N LYS A 118 -1.60 46.61 4.56
CA LYS A 118 -1.30 46.77 3.14
C LYS A 118 0.10 47.32 2.89
N ASN A 119 0.53 48.26 3.73
CA ASN A 119 1.80 48.95 3.60
C ASN A 119 2.35 49.27 4.99
N VAL A 120 3.65 49.07 5.15
CA VAL A 120 4.45 49.62 6.25
C VAL A 120 5.62 50.32 5.60
N THR A 121 5.69 51.64 5.76
CA THR A 121 6.88 52.38 5.35
C THR A 121 7.99 52.05 6.34
N LEU A 122 9.01 51.33 5.86
CA LEU A 122 10.19 50.98 6.66
C LEU A 122 11.16 52.18 6.70
N PRO A 123 11.73 52.53 7.86
CA PRO A 123 12.62 53.68 8.00
C PRO A 123 14.02 53.39 7.46
N ASP A 124 14.69 54.41 6.93
CA ASP A 124 16.00 54.28 6.26
C ASP A 124 17.12 53.75 7.17
N LYS A 125 16.98 53.88 8.49
CA LYS A 125 17.94 53.41 9.50
C LYS A 125 17.60 52.04 10.09
N LEU A 126 16.60 51.33 9.54
CA LEU A 126 16.22 50.00 9.99
C LEU A 126 17.33 48.98 9.73
N THR A 127 17.79 48.31 10.78
CA THR A 127 18.90 47.33 10.69
C THR A 127 18.44 45.87 10.80
N PHE A 128 17.29 45.63 11.43
CA PHE A 128 16.84 44.28 11.79
C PHE A 128 15.32 44.13 11.65
N VAL A 129 14.90 43.03 11.01
CA VAL A 129 13.52 42.54 11.02
C VAL A 129 13.50 41.21 11.76
N GLY A 130 12.75 41.13 12.86
CA GLY A 130 12.74 40.01 13.77
C GLY A 130 11.98 38.79 13.26
N GLU A 131 12.14 37.68 13.98
CA GLU A 131 11.43 36.44 13.70
C GLU A 131 9.92 36.64 13.78
N GLY A 132 9.23 36.14 12.77
CA GLY A 132 7.78 36.24 12.59
C GLY A 132 7.22 37.67 12.54
N ALA A 133 8.06 38.70 12.34
CA ALA A 133 7.67 40.09 12.46
C ALA A 133 6.44 40.48 11.62
N PHE A 134 6.30 39.92 10.42
CA PHE A 134 5.19 40.15 9.51
C PHE A 134 4.55 38.84 9.01
N THR A 135 4.69 37.73 9.74
CA THR A 135 4.01 36.48 9.36
C THR A 135 2.50 36.70 9.26
N ASN A 136 1.88 36.12 8.24
CA ASN A 136 0.46 36.26 7.94
C ASN A 136 0.01 37.72 7.66
N CYS A 137 0.91 38.62 7.27
CA CYS A 137 0.53 39.90 6.66
C CYS A 137 0.10 39.68 5.20
N THR A 138 -1.08 39.07 5.03
CA THR A 138 -1.57 38.55 3.75
C THR A 138 -1.95 39.63 2.73
N SER A 139 -2.04 40.90 3.14
CA SER A 139 -2.40 42.04 2.28
C SER A 139 -1.21 42.81 1.69
N PHE A 140 0.04 42.47 2.04
CA PHE A 140 1.20 43.09 1.40
C PHE A 140 1.22 42.80 -0.09
N THR A 141 1.39 43.83 -0.92
CA THR A 141 1.51 43.67 -2.38
C THR A 141 2.95 43.83 -2.87
N LYS A 142 3.78 44.55 -2.11
CA LYS A 142 5.19 44.80 -2.38
C LYS A 142 5.94 44.94 -1.06
N ILE A 143 7.14 44.37 -0.98
CA ILE A 143 8.06 44.57 0.14
C ILE A 143 9.32 45.25 -0.40
N THR A 144 9.73 46.36 0.20
CA THR A 144 11.00 47.03 -0.11
C THR A 144 11.78 47.16 1.18
N LEU A 145 12.93 46.51 1.28
CA LEU A 145 13.81 46.65 2.46
C LEU A 145 14.80 47.81 2.25
N PRO A 146 15.06 48.64 3.27
CA PRO A 146 16.10 49.64 3.19
C PRO A 146 17.49 48.96 3.20
N LYS A 147 18.48 49.57 2.54
CA LYS A 147 19.84 49.00 2.40
C LYS A 147 20.57 48.78 3.73
N SER A 148 20.13 49.45 4.78
CA SER A 148 20.62 49.36 6.16
C SER A 148 20.24 48.06 6.86
N VAL A 149 19.27 47.30 6.36
CA VAL A 149 18.92 45.99 6.91
C VAL A 149 20.09 45.04 6.70
N VAL A 150 20.58 44.47 7.81
CA VAL A 150 21.68 43.50 7.83
C VAL A 150 21.24 42.10 8.23
N SER A 151 20.02 41.94 8.77
CA SER A 151 19.48 40.64 9.17
C SER A 151 17.95 40.61 9.10
N ILE A 152 17.40 39.47 8.65
CA ILE A 152 15.97 39.16 8.60
C ILE A 152 15.74 37.82 9.31
N GLY A 153 14.84 37.81 10.28
CA GLY A 153 14.54 36.66 11.11
C GLY A 153 13.75 35.56 10.40
N ILE A 154 13.67 34.43 11.10
CA ILE A 154 12.91 33.23 10.73
C ILE A 154 11.46 33.62 10.46
N GLU A 155 10.87 33.13 9.37
CA GLU A 155 9.44 33.33 9.05
C GLU A 155 8.97 34.80 8.97
N ALA A 156 9.90 35.77 8.91
CA ALA A 156 9.58 37.19 9.08
C ALA A 156 8.52 37.71 8.10
N TYR A 157 8.44 37.16 6.89
CA TYR A 157 7.41 37.46 5.88
C TYR A 157 6.70 36.18 5.39
N SER A 158 6.64 35.14 6.22
CA SER A 158 5.95 33.90 5.86
C SER A 158 4.45 34.14 5.69
N ASN A 159 3.85 33.50 4.69
CA ASN A 159 2.45 33.64 4.32
C ASN A 159 2.03 35.09 4.01
N CYS A 160 2.95 35.90 3.48
CA CYS A 160 2.64 37.18 2.82
C CYS A 160 2.15 36.92 1.38
N ASN A 161 1.08 36.14 1.27
CA ASN A 161 0.58 35.53 0.04
C ASN A 161 0.10 36.49 -1.05
N SER A 162 -0.21 37.76 -0.77
CA SER A 162 -0.50 38.77 -1.81
C SER A 162 0.74 39.46 -2.41
N VAL A 163 1.94 39.22 -1.86
CA VAL A 163 3.15 39.93 -2.29
C VAL A 163 3.48 39.52 -3.71
N LYS A 164 3.63 40.51 -4.61
CA LYS A 164 3.98 40.29 -6.02
C LYS A 164 5.46 40.50 -6.28
N SER A 165 6.10 41.39 -5.53
CA SER A 165 7.52 41.70 -5.66
C SER A 165 8.19 42.03 -4.32
N ILE A 166 9.43 41.55 -4.18
CA ILE A 166 10.31 41.86 -3.05
C ILE A 166 11.56 42.54 -3.60
N ILE A 167 11.95 43.67 -3.00
CA ILE A 167 13.15 44.42 -3.39
C ILE A 167 14.07 44.51 -2.19
N ILE A 168 15.19 43.81 -2.26
CA ILE A 168 16.36 44.02 -1.39
C ILE A 168 17.43 44.72 -2.25
N PRO A 169 17.86 45.95 -1.90
CA PRO A 169 18.83 46.71 -2.70
C PRO A 169 20.12 45.91 -2.94
N LYS A 170 20.67 45.97 -4.15
CA LYS A 170 21.88 45.22 -4.52
C LYS A 170 23.08 45.54 -3.62
N ASP A 171 23.20 46.80 -3.21
CA ASP A 171 24.24 47.35 -2.33
C ASP A 171 23.95 47.15 -0.83
N SER A 172 22.89 46.40 -0.47
CA SER A 172 22.63 46.03 0.94
C SER A 172 23.76 45.16 1.49
N LYS A 173 24.00 45.27 2.80
CA LYS A 173 24.96 44.44 3.55
C LYS A 173 24.34 43.13 4.08
N LEU A 174 23.08 42.83 3.75
CA LEU A 174 22.39 41.62 4.16
C LEU A 174 23.07 40.37 3.58
N ASN A 175 23.73 39.60 4.44
CA ASN A 175 24.45 38.39 4.06
C ASN A 175 23.66 37.09 4.31
N HIS A 176 22.54 37.15 5.03
CA HIS A 176 21.77 35.97 5.42
C HIS A 176 20.27 36.27 5.42
N ILE A 177 19.50 35.43 4.70
CA ILE A 177 18.04 35.35 4.81
C ILE A 177 17.70 34.04 5.53
N ALA A 178 17.03 34.14 6.68
CA ALA A 178 16.75 33.00 7.53
C ALA A 178 15.73 32.01 6.92
N ARG A 179 15.54 30.88 7.61
CA ARG A 179 14.59 29.83 7.19
C ARG A 179 13.17 30.39 7.07
N ARG A 180 12.44 29.95 6.05
CA ARG A 180 11.03 30.27 5.77
C ARG A 180 10.70 31.77 5.66
N THR A 181 11.70 32.65 5.51
CA THR A 181 11.45 34.11 5.52
C THR A 181 10.39 34.54 4.51
N PHE A 182 10.34 33.94 3.30
CA PHE A 182 9.33 34.22 2.28
C PHE A 182 8.51 32.97 1.89
N LYS A 183 8.40 31.98 2.80
CA LYS A 183 7.54 30.80 2.59
C LYS A 183 6.09 31.27 2.38
N ASP A 184 5.34 30.56 1.55
CA ASP A 184 3.91 30.80 1.30
C ASP A 184 3.60 32.19 0.72
N CYS A 185 4.57 32.84 0.09
CA CYS A 185 4.33 34.04 -0.70
C CYS A 185 3.77 33.66 -2.08
N TYR A 186 2.56 33.08 -2.09
CA TYR A 186 1.94 32.44 -3.27
C TYR A 186 1.95 33.29 -4.54
N ASN A 187 1.77 34.61 -4.41
CA ASN A 187 1.75 35.53 -5.55
C ASN A 187 3.12 36.15 -5.93
N LEU A 188 4.20 35.78 -5.24
CA LEU A 188 5.52 36.35 -5.48
C LEU A 188 5.96 36.00 -6.89
N SER A 189 6.21 37.01 -7.71
CA SER A 189 6.56 36.83 -9.12
C SER A 189 7.99 37.25 -9.46
N SER A 190 8.58 38.15 -8.65
CA SER A 190 9.95 38.63 -8.79
C SER A 190 10.56 38.99 -7.45
N ILE A 191 11.87 38.78 -7.33
CA ILE A 191 12.66 39.21 -6.18
C ILE A 191 14.03 39.72 -6.65
N THR A 192 14.50 40.80 -6.02
CA THR A 192 15.90 41.26 -6.11
C THR A 192 16.63 40.87 -4.83
N LEU A 193 17.76 40.18 -4.97
CA LEU A 193 18.65 39.80 -3.87
C LEU A 193 19.93 40.65 -3.89
N PRO A 194 20.59 40.89 -2.74
CA PRO A 194 21.81 41.67 -2.65
C PRO A 194 23.05 40.86 -3.04
N ASP A 195 24.09 41.54 -3.55
CA ASP A 195 25.34 40.88 -3.96
C ASP A 195 26.16 40.36 -2.76
N SER A 196 25.89 40.89 -1.56
CA SER A 196 26.48 40.45 -0.29
C SER A 196 25.87 39.17 0.27
N LEU A 197 24.79 38.63 -0.32
CA LEU A 197 24.11 37.44 0.17
C LEU A 197 25.04 36.22 0.13
N ARG A 198 25.02 35.43 1.20
CA ARG A 198 25.77 34.18 1.37
C ARG A 198 24.85 32.99 1.65
N ILE A 199 23.78 33.22 2.42
CA ILE A 199 22.90 32.14 2.88
C ILE A 199 21.44 32.45 2.52
N LEU A 200 20.82 31.51 1.81
CA LEU A 200 19.37 31.36 1.70
C LEU A 200 18.95 30.19 2.60
N GLY A 201 18.17 30.48 3.64
CA GLY A 201 17.73 29.48 4.60
C GLY A 201 16.83 28.38 4.00
N LYS A 202 16.62 27.33 4.80
CA LYS A 202 15.67 26.26 4.49
C LYS A 202 14.29 26.82 4.19
N GLN A 203 13.63 26.32 3.15
CA GLN A 203 12.27 26.71 2.76
C GLN A 203 12.07 28.21 2.47
N THR A 204 13.12 29.00 2.23
CA THR A 204 12.99 30.47 2.10
C THR A 204 11.97 30.91 1.04
N PHE A 205 11.87 30.22 -0.11
CA PHE A 205 10.88 30.49 -1.15
C PHE A 205 9.90 29.33 -1.37
N SER A 206 9.77 28.41 -0.40
CA SER A 206 8.82 27.31 -0.52
C SER A 206 7.41 27.84 -0.77
N GLU A 207 6.68 27.21 -1.68
CA GLU A 207 5.33 27.56 -2.11
C GLU A 207 5.21 28.95 -2.76
N CYS A 208 6.29 29.54 -3.26
CA CYS A 208 6.24 30.73 -4.11
C CYS A 208 5.77 30.37 -5.53
N TYR A 209 4.53 29.91 -5.66
CA TYR A 209 3.95 29.31 -6.88
C TYR A 209 4.09 30.18 -8.14
N ARG A 210 4.15 31.51 -8.00
CA ARG A 210 4.24 32.45 -9.13
C ARG A 210 5.65 32.93 -9.45
N LEU A 211 6.69 32.47 -8.73
CA LEU A 211 8.05 33.00 -8.89
C LEU A 211 8.60 32.61 -10.26
N LYS A 212 8.77 33.58 -11.16
CA LYS A 212 9.12 33.30 -12.57
C LYS A 212 10.61 33.16 -12.81
N LYS A 213 11.39 33.96 -12.10
CA LYS A 213 12.85 34.06 -12.24
C LYS A 213 13.43 34.54 -10.91
N ILE A 214 14.57 33.98 -10.56
CA ILE A 214 15.42 34.42 -9.47
C ILE A 214 16.88 34.37 -9.95
N ILE A 215 17.69 35.34 -9.53
CA ILE A 215 19.13 35.34 -9.75
C ILE A 215 19.75 35.07 -8.38
N ILE A 216 20.37 33.90 -8.23
CA ILE A 216 21.10 33.55 -7.01
C ILE A 216 22.44 34.31 -7.04
N PRO A 217 22.77 35.11 -6.01
CA PRO A 217 24.05 35.83 -5.97
C PRO A 217 25.26 34.88 -5.94
N ASN A 218 26.36 35.28 -6.58
CA ASN A 218 27.59 34.47 -6.64
C ASN A 218 28.22 34.19 -5.27
N GLY A 219 27.85 34.93 -4.23
CA GLY A 219 28.31 34.65 -2.86
C GLY A 219 27.66 33.44 -2.20
N VAL A 220 26.58 32.90 -2.76
CA VAL A 220 25.87 31.75 -2.20
C VAL A 220 26.63 30.46 -2.49
N THR A 221 26.91 29.67 -1.46
CA THR A 221 27.67 28.41 -1.56
C THR A 221 26.79 27.16 -1.43
N GLU A 222 25.55 27.31 -0.97
CA GLU A 222 24.65 26.18 -0.74
C GLU A 222 23.20 26.59 -1.01
N ILE A 223 22.44 25.69 -1.63
CA ILE A 223 20.98 25.77 -1.72
C ILE A 223 20.39 24.78 -0.71
N GLN A 224 19.75 25.32 0.32
CA GLN A 224 19.24 24.58 1.47
C GLN A 224 17.99 23.74 1.13
N GLU A 225 17.60 22.89 2.08
CA GLU A 225 16.41 22.04 1.97
C GLU A 225 15.18 22.86 1.58
N GLU A 226 14.47 22.36 0.56
CA GLU A 226 13.20 22.91 0.08
C GLU A 226 13.22 24.43 -0.29
N THR A 227 14.40 25.04 -0.53
CA THR A 227 14.49 26.49 -0.78
C THR A 227 13.52 26.98 -1.86
N PHE A 228 13.33 26.21 -2.95
CA PHE A 228 12.41 26.51 -4.05
C PHE A 228 11.28 25.46 -4.19
N TYR A 229 10.98 24.71 -3.14
CA TYR A 229 9.92 23.70 -3.17
C TYR A 229 8.58 24.31 -3.62
N TYR A 230 7.86 23.66 -4.54
CA TYR A 230 6.63 24.18 -5.15
C TYR A 230 6.73 25.56 -5.83
N CYS A 231 7.93 26.00 -6.25
CA CYS A 231 8.07 27.19 -7.11
C CYS A 231 7.63 26.90 -8.56
N GLU A 232 6.34 26.63 -8.77
CA GLU A 232 5.79 26.20 -10.06
C GLU A 232 5.96 27.22 -11.19
N GLY A 233 6.14 28.50 -10.87
CA GLY A 233 6.35 29.57 -11.85
C GLY A 233 7.73 29.55 -12.51
N LEU A 234 8.71 28.87 -11.91
CA LEU A 234 10.10 28.85 -12.39
C LEU A 234 10.16 28.09 -13.71
N LYS A 235 10.69 28.75 -14.75
CA LYS A 235 10.87 28.14 -16.08
C LYS A 235 12.31 27.70 -16.35
N SER A 236 13.26 28.45 -15.83
CA SER A 236 14.69 28.14 -15.88
C SER A 236 15.40 28.76 -14.68
N ILE A 237 16.50 28.13 -14.27
CA ILE A 237 17.38 28.66 -13.24
C ILE A 237 18.83 28.31 -13.55
N VAL A 238 19.74 29.25 -13.29
CA VAL A 238 21.19 29.04 -13.37
C VAL A 238 21.71 29.04 -11.95
N ILE A 239 22.31 27.93 -11.53
CA ILE A 239 22.95 27.82 -10.22
C ILE A 239 24.40 28.32 -10.35
N PRO A 240 24.84 29.29 -9.52
CA PRO A 240 26.22 29.79 -9.56
C PRO A 240 27.25 28.69 -9.32
N SER A 241 28.43 28.79 -9.95
CA SER A 241 29.53 27.82 -9.80
C SER A 241 30.11 27.74 -8.39
N THR A 242 29.82 28.73 -7.55
CA THR A 242 30.18 28.79 -6.14
C THR A 242 29.34 27.87 -5.26
N VAL A 243 28.20 27.38 -5.77
CA VAL A 243 27.36 26.41 -5.06
C VAL A 243 28.02 25.03 -5.12
N THR A 244 28.31 24.46 -3.95
CA THR A 244 28.87 23.10 -3.80
C THR A 244 27.81 22.07 -3.42
N ASP A 245 26.68 22.53 -2.88
CA ASP A 245 25.64 21.70 -2.32
C ASP A 245 24.25 22.18 -2.71
N ILE A 246 23.40 21.26 -3.18
CA ILE A 246 21.96 21.46 -3.37
C ILE A 246 21.28 20.36 -2.56
N LYS A 247 20.58 20.75 -1.48
CA LYS A 247 20.02 19.83 -0.50
C LYS A 247 18.65 19.28 -0.91
N GLU A 248 18.13 18.39 -0.08
CA GLU A 248 16.89 17.65 -0.28
C GLU A 248 15.73 18.54 -0.74
N SER A 249 15.00 18.08 -1.75
CA SER A 249 13.78 18.73 -2.27
C SER A 249 13.94 20.20 -2.68
N ALA A 250 15.17 20.72 -2.85
CA ALA A 250 15.44 22.13 -3.11
C ALA A 250 14.64 22.70 -4.29
N PHE A 251 14.39 21.90 -5.33
CA PHE A 251 13.58 22.23 -6.51
C PHE A 251 12.39 21.28 -6.70
N GLY A 252 11.98 20.56 -5.65
CA GLY A 252 10.85 19.65 -5.70
C GLY A 252 9.56 20.38 -6.12
N ASN A 253 8.77 19.76 -6.98
CA ASN A 253 7.55 20.28 -7.56
C ASN A 253 7.69 21.64 -8.29
N CYS A 254 8.87 21.99 -8.81
CA CYS A 254 9.00 23.08 -9.79
C CYS A 254 8.44 22.66 -11.17
N ARG A 255 7.12 22.44 -11.25
CA ARG A 255 6.43 21.75 -12.38
C ARG A 255 6.64 22.39 -13.76
N ASN A 256 6.93 23.69 -13.84
CA ASN A 256 7.20 24.36 -15.12
C ASN A 256 8.70 24.56 -15.43
N LEU A 257 9.61 24.04 -14.60
CA LEU A 257 11.04 24.11 -14.83
C LEU A 257 11.38 23.28 -16.07
N LYS A 258 11.88 23.94 -17.13
CA LYS A 258 12.23 23.30 -18.41
C LYS A 258 13.71 22.98 -18.51
N SER A 259 14.55 23.80 -17.91
CA SER A 259 16.00 23.66 -17.92
C SER A 259 16.62 24.16 -16.62
N ILE A 260 17.71 23.51 -16.24
CA ILE A 260 18.56 23.89 -15.12
C ILE A 260 20.02 23.70 -15.51
N THR A 261 20.87 24.65 -15.12
CA THR A 261 22.33 24.51 -15.20
C THR A 261 22.86 24.22 -13.80
N LEU A 262 23.34 22.99 -13.60
CA LEU A 262 23.97 22.56 -12.35
C LEU A 262 25.42 23.06 -12.28
N PRO A 263 25.95 23.37 -11.07
CA PRO A 263 27.34 23.79 -10.91
C PRO A 263 28.29 22.59 -11.01
N ASN A 264 29.51 22.82 -11.49
CA ASN A 264 30.47 21.74 -11.80
C ASN A 264 31.11 21.06 -10.57
N ASN A 265 30.81 21.52 -9.36
CA ASN A 265 31.43 21.07 -8.11
C ASN A 265 30.47 20.25 -7.21
N LEU A 266 29.33 19.78 -7.74
CA LEU A 266 28.40 18.95 -6.96
C LEU A 266 28.93 17.53 -6.80
N SER A 267 28.91 17.02 -5.57
CA SER A 267 29.24 15.62 -5.27
C SER A 267 28.04 14.68 -5.38
N ILE A 268 26.82 15.19 -5.17
CA ILE A 268 25.57 14.42 -5.04
C ILE A 268 24.41 15.20 -5.69
N ILE A 269 23.48 14.49 -6.33
CA ILE A 269 22.11 14.98 -6.57
C ILE A 269 21.23 14.44 -5.44
N ALA A 270 20.82 15.34 -4.53
CA ALA A 270 20.17 14.97 -3.27
C ALA A 270 18.76 14.39 -3.45
N GLU A 271 18.27 13.74 -2.39
CA GLU A 271 16.95 13.15 -2.34
C GLU A 271 15.86 14.14 -2.77
N SER A 272 14.96 13.68 -3.65
CA SER A 272 13.83 14.45 -4.20
C SER A 272 14.18 15.82 -4.82
N CYS A 273 15.46 16.13 -5.07
CA CYS A 273 15.92 17.47 -5.43
C CYS A 273 15.16 18.07 -6.62
N PHE A 274 14.84 17.27 -7.64
CA PHE A 274 14.06 17.67 -8.83
C PHE A 274 12.75 16.88 -8.98
N SER A 275 12.31 16.18 -7.92
CA SER A 275 11.06 15.41 -7.94
C SER A 275 9.89 16.29 -8.41
N GLY A 276 9.05 15.78 -9.31
CA GLY A 276 7.88 16.51 -9.82
C GLY A 276 8.20 17.68 -10.75
N CYS A 277 9.46 17.87 -11.19
CA CYS A 277 9.81 18.80 -12.27
C CYS A 277 9.32 18.27 -13.63
N SER A 278 8.01 18.19 -13.81
CA SER A 278 7.36 17.43 -14.89
C SER A 278 7.59 17.97 -16.30
N LYS A 279 8.05 19.22 -16.45
CA LYS A 279 8.45 19.84 -17.72
C LYS A 279 9.95 19.88 -17.98
N LEU A 280 10.78 19.32 -17.09
CA LEU A 280 12.23 19.29 -17.25
C LEU A 280 12.58 18.44 -18.47
N LEU A 281 13.31 19.00 -19.44
CA LEU A 281 13.56 18.35 -20.72
C LEU A 281 14.87 17.56 -20.74
N THR A 282 15.94 18.19 -20.23
CA THR A 282 17.30 17.65 -20.23
C THR A 282 18.03 18.07 -18.97
N VAL A 283 18.92 17.21 -18.47
CA VAL A 283 19.83 17.51 -17.37
C VAL A 283 21.22 17.02 -17.71
N ASN A 284 22.22 17.87 -17.55
CA ASN A 284 23.63 17.49 -17.61
C ASN A 284 24.12 17.35 -16.17
N VAL A 285 24.32 16.13 -15.70
CA VAL A 285 24.83 15.88 -14.36
C VAL A 285 26.35 16.14 -14.36
N PRO A 286 26.88 16.97 -13.44
CA PRO A 286 28.31 17.29 -13.38
C PRO A 286 29.22 16.07 -13.23
N SER A 287 30.43 16.13 -13.79
CA SER A 287 31.42 15.04 -13.75
C SER A 287 31.94 14.69 -12.35
N THR A 288 31.65 15.51 -11.35
CA THR A 288 32.02 15.32 -9.94
C THR A 288 30.96 14.55 -9.14
N VAL A 289 29.77 14.32 -9.71
CA VAL A 289 28.66 13.65 -9.01
C VAL A 289 28.92 12.14 -8.91
N THR A 290 28.93 11.65 -7.68
CA THR A 290 29.13 10.23 -7.36
C THR A 290 27.85 9.49 -7.01
N LYS A 291 26.76 10.22 -6.68
CA LYS A 291 25.47 9.65 -6.29
C LYS A 291 24.30 10.46 -6.80
N ILE A 292 23.26 9.76 -7.26
CA ILE A 292 21.91 10.28 -7.44
C ILE A 292 21.05 9.59 -6.39
N GLU A 293 20.52 10.35 -5.43
CA GLU A 293 19.77 9.81 -4.30
C GLU A 293 18.31 9.50 -4.65
N ALA A 294 17.57 8.98 -3.66
CA ALA A 294 16.21 8.54 -3.85
C ALA A 294 15.32 9.65 -4.41
N HIS A 295 14.40 9.29 -5.31
CA HIS A 295 13.40 10.19 -5.89
C HIS A 295 13.95 11.45 -6.62
N ALA A 296 15.27 11.58 -6.81
CA ALA A 296 15.93 12.81 -7.28
C ALA A 296 15.31 13.42 -8.55
N PHE A 297 14.90 12.59 -9.52
CA PHE A 297 14.21 12.98 -10.75
C PHE A 297 12.84 12.28 -10.91
N SER A 298 12.27 11.78 -9.82
CA SER A 298 10.95 11.13 -9.87
C SER A 298 9.89 12.08 -10.43
N TYR A 299 8.98 11.56 -11.26
CA TYR A 299 7.94 12.34 -11.94
C TYR A 299 8.45 13.47 -12.85
N CYS A 300 9.72 13.45 -13.29
CA CYS A 300 10.20 14.27 -14.40
C CYS A 300 9.67 13.74 -15.74
N ASN A 301 8.35 13.79 -15.96
CA ASN A 301 7.68 13.10 -17.06
C ASN A 301 8.11 13.55 -18.46
N SER A 302 8.65 14.77 -18.59
CA SER A 302 9.14 15.31 -19.87
C SER A 302 10.63 15.08 -20.14
N LEU A 303 11.36 14.52 -19.17
CA LEU A 303 12.80 14.29 -19.27
C LEU A 303 13.04 13.28 -20.40
N ASN A 304 13.70 13.73 -21.46
CA ASN A 304 13.93 12.91 -22.65
C ASN A 304 15.39 12.48 -22.81
N SER A 305 16.31 13.17 -22.17
CA SER A 305 17.74 12.84 -22.12
C SER A 305 18.34 13.30 -20.81
N ILE A 306 19.21 12.46 -20.23
CA ILE A 306 20.06 12.79 -19.10
C ILE A 306 21.44 12.20 -19.35
N HIS A 307 22.47 13.03 -19.15
CA HIS A 307 23.86 12.56 -19.20
C HIS A 307 24.33 12.25 -17.78
N LEU A 308 24.66 10.97 -17.52
CA LEU A 308 25.23 10.49 -16.27
C LEU A 308 26.76 10.49 -16.36
N PRO A 309 27.49 10.93 -15.32
CA PRO A 309 28.95 11.03 -15.37
C PRO A 309 29.62 9.69 -15.05
N ASP A 310 30.83 9.48 -15.57
CA ASP A 310 31.63 8.26 -15.34
C ASP A 310 32.03 8.04 -13.86
N THR A 311 31.87 9.05 -13.01
CA THR A 311 32.11 8.98 -11.55
C THR A 311 30.90 8.47 -10.76
N LEU A 312 29.74 8.29 -11.40
CA LEU A 312 28.50 7.88 -10.73
C LEU A 312 28.58 6.43 -10.24
N THR A 313 28.43 6.23 -8.92
CA THR A 313 28.49 4.89 -8.31
C THR A 313 27.15 4.37 -7.81
N TYR A 314 26.16 5.26 -7.64
CA TYR A 314 24.90 4.98 -6.93
C TYR A 314 23.71 5.68 -7.61
N VAL A 315 22.68 4.90 -7.95
CA VAL A 315 21.36 5.37 -8.38
C VAL A 315 20.34 4.89 -7.35
N GLY A 316 19.77 5.83 -6.59
CA GLY A 316 18.87 5.54 -5.47
C GLY A 316 17.48 5.08 -5.87
N ASP A 317 16.70 4.71 -4.86
CA ASP A 317 15.34 4.21 -5.01
C ASP A 317 14.46 5.24 -5.72
N SER A 318 13.69 4.79 -6.72
CA SER A 318 12.78 5.64 -7.49
C SER A 318 13.43 6.88 -8.12
N ALA A 319 14.75 6.92 -8.30
CA ALA A 319 15.49 8.09 -8.77
C ALA A 319 14.93 8.67 -10.09
N PHE A 320 14.47 7.80 -11.00
CA PHE A 320 13.86 8.15 -12.29
C PHE A 320 12.45 7.60 -12.46
N LEU A 321 11.77 7.29 -11.34
CA LEU A 321 10.38 6.82 -11.34
C LEU A 321 9.50 7.76 -12.19
N ASN A 322 8.69 7.21 -13.11
CA ASN A 322 7.80 7.98 -13.98
C ASN A 322 8.51 8.97 -14.94
N CYS A 323 9.79 8.79 -15.27
CA CYS A 323 10.45 9.49 -16.38
C CYS A 323 9.99 8.94 -17.75
N MET A 324 8.70 9.06 -18.05
CA MET A 324 8.02 8.41 -19.17
C MET A 324 8.53 8.81 -20.57
N LYS A 325 9.21 9.95 -20.72
CA LYS A 325 9.79 10.38 -22.01
C LYS A 325 11.26 10.01 -22.21
N LEU A 326 11.90 9.38 -21.23
CA LEU A 326 13.31 8.99 -21.30
C LEU A 326 13.46 7.85 -22.31
N LYS A 327 14.15 8.12 -23.43
CA LYS A 327 14.26 7.19 -24.57
C LYS A 327 15.44 6.22 -24.44
N SER A 328 16.50 6.68 -23.80
CA SER A 328 17.74 5.94 -23.62
C SER A 328 18.41 6.42 -22.35
N ILE A 329 19.13 5.52 -21.69
CA ILE A 329 20.01 5.86 -20.59
C ILE A 329 21.28 5.04 -20.69
N THR A 330 22.43 5.72 -20.65
CA THR A 330 23.72 5.06 -20.54
C THR A 330 24.09 5.04 -19.07
N ILE A 331 24.06 3.84 -18.47
CA ILE A 331 24.48 3.63 -17.09
C ILE A 331 26.01 3.45 -17.09
N PRO A 332 26.79 4.30 -16.40
CA PRO A 332 28.25 4.19 -16.38
C PRO A 332 28.77 2.90 -15.73
N ASP A 333 29.94 2.43 -16.17
CA ASP A 333 30.59 1.20 -15.68
C ASP A 333 30.95 1.22 -14.17
N SER A 334 31.04 2.42 -13.60
CA SER A 334 31.31 2.68 -12.18
C SER A 334 30.10 2.48 -11.27
N VAL A 335 28.89 2.36 -11.83
CA VAL A 335 27.67 2.15 -11.03
C VAL A 335 27.69 0.77 -10.40
N THR A 336 27.54 0.73 -9.07
CA THR A 336 27.51 -0.51 -8.28
C THR A 336 26.15 -0.79 -7.65
N TYR A 337 25.27 0.20 -7.62
CA TYR A 337 23.94 0.11 -6.99
C TYR A 337 22.88 0.80 -7.84
N ILE A 338 21.82 0.06 -8.18
CA ILE A 338 20.57 0.57 -8.74
C ILE A 338 19.45 0.18 -7.76
N GLY A 339 18.78 1.18 -7.20
CA GLY A 339 17.77 1.02 -6.15
C GLY A 339 16.42 0.51 -6.63
N ASN A 340 15.53 0.31 -5.66
CA ASN A 340 14.17 -0.17 -5.89
C ASN A 340 13.39 0.84 -6.75
N SER A 341 12.65 0.36 -7.75
CA SER A 341 11.87 1.19 -8.68
C SER A 341 12.65 2.32 -9.38
N ALA A 342 13.99 2.25 -9.45
CA ALA A 342 14.83 3.33 -9.96
C ALA A 342 14.41 3.86 -11.35
N PHE A 343 14.00 2.97 -12.26
CA PHE A 343 13.49 3.29 -13.61
C PHE A 343 12.05 2.81 -13.83
N ASN A 344 11.27 2.63 -12.75
CA ASN A 344 9.89 2.18 -12.86
C ASN A 344 9.06 3.18 -13.70
N ASN A 345 8.28 2.65 -14.64
CA ASN A 345 7.45 3.37 -15.59
C ASN A 345 8.25 4.33 -16.51
N CYS A 346 9.53 4.04 -16.77
CA CYS A 346 10.29 4.61 -17.88
C CYS A 346 9.90 3.93 -19.20
N THR A 347 8.68 4.18 -19.66
CA THR A 347 7.99 3.42 -20.73
C THR A 347 8.65 3.46 -22.12
N LEU A 348 9.57 4.40 -22.37
CA LEU A 348 10.23 4.58 -23.68
C LEU A 348 11.68 4.08 -23.75
N ILE A 349 12.27 3.62 -22.64
CA ILE A 349 13.61 3.01 -22.66
C ILE A 349 13.54 1.73 -23.50
N LYS A 350 14.38 1.64 -24.53
CA LYS A 350 14.43 0.49 -25.44
C LYS A 350 15.48 -0.55 -25.06
N GLU A 351 16.60 -0.08 -24.55
CA GLU A 351 17.78 -0.87 -24.22
C GLU A 351 18.41 -0.29 -22.95
N VAL A 352 18.94 -1.19 -22.12
CA VAL A 352 19.69 -0.85 -20.91
C VAL A 352 20.91 -1.74 -20.84
N ASN A 353 22.08 -1.12 -20.82
CA ASN A 353 23.34 -1.82 -20.56
C ASN A 353 23.60 -1.73 -19.05
N LEU A 354 23.48 -2.86 -18.36
CA LEU A 354 23.78 -2.97 -16.94
C LEU A 354 25.30 -3.20 -16.75
N PRO A 355 25.96 -2.47 -15.85
CA PRO A 355 27.41 -2.55 -15.70
C PRO A 355 27.87 -3.87 -15.06
N ASP A 356 29.03 -4.39 -15.48
CA ASP A 356 29.61 -5.65 -15.00
C ASP A 356 29.92 -5.63 -13.48
N ASN A 357 30.17 -4.43 -12.94
CA ASN A 357 30.46 -4.22 -11.52
C ASN A 357 29.22 -4.03 -10.65
N LEU A 358 28.01 -4.06 -11.22
CA LEU A 358 26.75 -3.91 -10.50
C LEU A 358 26.61 -4.98 -9.43
N LYS A 359 26.42 -4.56 -8.17
CA LYS A 359 26.25 -5.44 -7.01
C LYS A 359 24.79 -5.58 -6.60
N THR A 360 24.03 -4.50 -6.75
CA THR A 360 22.62 -4.45 -6.37
C THR A 360 21.78 -3.96 -7.55
N LEU A 361 20.73 -4.71 -7.84
CA LEU A 361 19.66 -4.36 -8.75
C LEU A 361 18.34 -4.57 -8.00
N GLY A 362 17.73 -3.46 -7.58
CA GLY A 362 16.57 -3.45 -6.67
C GLY A 362 15.29 -4.03 -7.28
N ASP A 363 14.30 -4.22 -6.43
CA ASP A 363 12.96 -4.69 -6.81
C ASP A 363 12.28 -3.66 -7.71
N SER A 364 11.51 -4.13 -8.69
CA SER A 364 10.73 -3.28 -9.60
C SER A 364 11.58 -2.25 -10.39
N ALA A 365 12.91 -2.37 -10.41
CA ALA A 365 13.82 -1.33 -10.92
C ALA A 365 13.55 -0.96 -12.38
N PHE A 366 13.08 -1.90 -13.20
CA PHE A 366 12.66 -1.68 -14.60
C PHE A 366 11.20 -2.07 -14.84
N ASN A 367 10.36 -2.11 -13.80
CA ASN A 367 8.93 -2.38 -13.94
C ASN A 367 8.30 -1.37 -14.92
N SER A 368 7.46 -1.87 -15.81
CA SER A 368 6.73 -1.07 -16.80
C SER A 368 7.63 -0.29 -17.76
N CYS A 369 8.87 -0.74 -17.98
CA CYS A 369 9.70 -0.33 -19.12
C CYS A 369 9.16 -0.95 -20.43
N LYS A 370 7.95 -0.56 -20.82
CA LYS A 370 7.15 -1.14 -21.91
C LYS A 370 7.83 -1.16 -23.30
N SER A 371 8.89 -0.37 -23.50
CA SER A 371 9.65 -0.35 -24.75
C SER A 371 10.91 -1.20 -24.75
N LEU A 372 11.33 -1.71 -23.58
CA LEU A 372 12.55 -2.49 -23.42
C LEU A 372 12.44 -3.79 -24.22
N THR A 373 13.42 -4.09 -25.08
CA THR A 373 13.39 -5.27 -25.95
C THR A 373 14.40 -6.34 -25.53
N THR A 374 15.50 -5.93 -24.91
CA THR A 374 16.55 -6.83 -24.44
C THR A 374 17.23 -6.33 -23.17
N VAL A 375 17.69 -7.26 -22.34
CA VAL A 375 18.51 -6.98 -21.17
C VAL A 375 19.48 -8.15 -20.93
N THR A 376 20.68 -7.81 -20.46
CA THR A 376 21.67 -8.78 -19.96
C THR A 376 21.89 -8.53 -18.48
N ILE A 377 21.68 -9.56 -17.65
CA ILE A 377 21.86 -9.49 -16.20
C ILE A 377 23.34 -9.76 -15.87
N PRO A 378 24.06 -8.83 -15.21
CA PRO A 378 25.47 -8.98 -14.92
C PRO A 378 25.80 -10.18 -14.01
N GLU A 379 27.00 -10.73 -14.14
CA GLU A 379 27.45 -11.94 -13.45
C GLU A 379 27.36 -11.89 -11.91
N LYS A 380 27.48 -10.70 -11.31
CA LYS A 380 27.40 -10.48 -9.85
C LYS A 380 25.96 -10.48 -9.33
N ILE A 381 24.96 -10.33 -10.19
CA ILE A 381 23.55 -10.33 -9.83
C ILE A 381 23.04 -11.78 -9.83
N THR A 382 22.92 -12.37 -8.64
CA THR A 382 22.46 -13.76 -8.47
C THR A 382 20.95 -13.89 -8.32
N ASN A 383 20.24 -12.77 -8.18
CA ASN A 383 18.79 -12.71 -8.01
C ASN A 383 18.20 -11.83 -9.11
N VAL A 384 17.26 -12.37 -9.88
CA VAL A 384 16.29 -11.52 -10.59
C VAL A 384 15.25 -11.15 -9.55
N SER A 385 15.29 -9.89 -9.11
CA SER A 385 14.49 -9.33 -8.00
C SER A 385 12.98 -9.31 -8.30
N GLU A 386 12.20 -9.05 -7.25
CA GLU A 386 10.73 -9.01 -7.33
C GLU A 386 10.29 -7.93 -8.32
N GLU A 387 9.32 -8.26 -9.19
CA GLU A 387 8.76 -7.36 -10.22
C GLU A 387 9.78 -6.69 -11.17
N LEU A 388 11.04 -7.15 -11.21
CA LEU A 388 12.15 -6.42 -11.83
C LEU A 388 11.85 -5.94 -13.26
N PHE A 389 11.21 -6.80 -14.06
CA PHE A 389 10.76 -6.50 -15.42
C PHE A 389 9.25 -6.67 -15.59
N GLN A 390 8.47 -6.64 -14.52
CA GLN A 390 7.01 -6.74 -14.60
C GLN A 390 6.47 -5.72 -15.62
N ASN A 391 5.52 -6.14 -16.45
CA ASN A 391 4.89 -5.34 -17.50
C ASN A 391 5.88 -4.74 -18.54
N CYS A 392 7.09 -5.31 -18.70
CA CYS A 392 7.95 -5.03 -19.85
C CYS A 392 7.42 -5.72 -21.10
N THR A 393 6.30 -5.21 -21.63
CA THR A 393 5.48 -5.89 -22.65
C THR A 393 6.18 -6.15 -23.99
N ARG A 394 7.27 -5.44 -24.30
CA ARG A 394 8.08 -5.64 -25.52
C ARG A 394 9.38 -6.41 -25.28
N LEU A 395 9.67 -6.82 -24.05
CA LEU A 395 10.88 -7.55 -23.70
C LEU A 395 10.87 -8.90 -24.40
N LYS A 396 11.87 -9.15 -25.24
CA LYS A 396 11.95 -10.34 -26.09
C LYS A 396 13.07 -11.28 -25.68
N ASN A 397 14.25 -10.72 -25.38
CA ASN A 397 15.46 -11.48 -25.07
C ASN A 397 16.01 -11.08 -23.69
N VAL A 398 16.14 -12.06 -22.81
CA VAL A 398 16.77 -11.89 -21.49
C VAL A 398 17.95 -12.84 -21.39
N THR A 399 19.15 -12.28 -21.21
CA THR A 399 20.35 -13.07 -20.89
C THR A 399 20.54 -13.06 -19.38
N LEU A 400 20.33 -14.20 -18.74
CA LEU A 400 20.61 -14.37 -17.31
C LEU A 400 22.10 -14.63 -17.07
N SER A 401 22.60 -14.18 -15.92
CA SER A 401 23.91 -14.57 -15.41
C SER A 401 24.01 -16.10 -15.24
N SER A 402 25.19 -16.66 -15.48
CA SER A 402 25.46 -18.08 -15.21
C SER A 402 25.33 -18.44 -13.72
N LYS A 403 25.33 -17.43 -12.83
CA LYS A 403 25.22 -17.56 -11.37
C LYS A 403 23.83 -17.21 -10.84
N THR A 404 22.83 -16.94 -11.69
CA THR A 404 21.46 -16.66 -11.25
C THR A 404 20.89 -17.84 -10.48
N ARG A 405 20.59 -17.63 -9.20
CA ARG A 405 20.04 -18.65 -8.29
C ARG A 405 18.53 -18.51 -8.09
N TYR A 406 17.99 -17.32 -8.23
CA TYR A 406 16.58 -17.05 -7.91
C TYR A 406 15.96 -16.15 -8.97
N ILE A 407 14.79 -16.54 -9.45
CA ILE A 407 13.85 -15.67 -10.15
C ILE A 407 12.70 -15.45 -9.17
N LYS A 408 12.55 -14.22 -8.69
CA LYS A 408 11.59 -13.85 -7.64
C LYS A 408 10.19 -13.64 -8.20
N ASP A 409 9.26 -13.35 -7.29
CA ASP A 409 7.85 -13.16 -7.59
C ASP A 409 7.67 -12.03 -8.62
N ASP A 410 6.75 -12.24 -9.57
CA ASP A 410 6.39 -11.30 -10.63
C ASP A 410 7.54 -10.79 -11.54
N ALA A 411 8.74 -11.37 -11.44
CA ALA A 411 9.95 -10.85 -12.10
C ALA A 411 9.79 -10.56 -13.61
N PHE A 412 9.02 -11.40 -14.32
CA PHE A 412 8.65 -11.23 -15.73
C PHE A 412 7.13 -11.27 -15.95
N HIS A 413 6.31 -11.01 -14.92
CA HIS A 413 4.86 -10.97 -15.05
C HIS A 413 4.44 -9.98 -16.14
N GLY A 414 3.61 -10.41 -17.09
CA GLY A 414 3.13 -9.55 -18.17
C GLY A 414 4.19 -9.21 -19.24
N CYS A 415 5.33 -9.92 -19.27
CA CYS A 415 6.29 -9.85 -20.37
C CYS A 415 5.77 -10.62 -21.59
N TYR A 416 4.68 -10.11 -22.20
CA TYR A 416 3.96 -10.80 -23.27
C TYR A 416 4.83 -11.27 -24.44
N ASN A 417 5.92 -10.56 -24.77
CA ASN A 417 6.79 -10.85 -25.91
C ASN A 417 8.04 -11.69 -25.57
N LEU A 418 8.23 -12.08 -24.30
CA LEU A 418 9.41 -12.82 -23.86
C LEU A 418 9.40 -14.21 -24.49
N SER A 419 10.39 -14.48 -25.35
CA SER A 419 10.52 -15.73 -26.10
C SER A 419 11.87 -16.39 -25.95
N ASN A 420 12.90 -15.62 -25.58
CA ASN A 420 14.27 -16.11 -25.49
C ASN A 420 14.83 -15.82 -24.09
N ILE A 421 14.79 -16.85 -23.25
CA ILE A 421 15.39 -16.88 -21.92
C ILE A 421 15.93 -18.28 -21.65
N ASN A 422 17.20 -18.37 -21.31
CA ASN A 422 17.83 -19.64 -20.92
C ASN A 422 17.94 -19.68 -19.40
N LEU A 423 17.25 -20.63 -18.77
CA LEU A 423 17.32 -20.86 -17.32
C LEU A 423 18.66 -21.56 -16.99
N PRO A 424 19.55 -20.96 -16.18
CA PRO A 424 20.88 -21.54 -15.93
C PRO A 424 20.82 -22.71 -14.96
N SER A 425 21.80 -23.62 -15.03
CA SER A 425 21.93 -24.78 -14.13
C SER A 425 22.25 -24.44 -12.67
N SER A 426 22.43 -23.15 -12.36
CA SER A 426 22.59 -22.64 -10.99
C SER A 426 21.25 -22.23 -10.35
N LEU A 427 20.16 -22.17 -11.12
CA LEU A 427 18.84 -21.73 -10.67
C LEU A 427 18.27 -22.69 -9.62
N ARG A 428 17.78 -22.15 -8.50
CA ARG A 428 17.26 -22.90 -7.35
C ARG A 428 15.75 -22.75 -7.17
N SER A 429 15.20 -21.58 -7.46
CA SER A 429 13.76 -21.36 -7.38
C SER A 429 13.23 -20.39 -8.43
N ILE A 430 11.94 -20.57 -8.74
CA ILE A 430 11.11 -19.69 -9.53
C ILE A 430 9.95 -19.25 -8.63
N GLY A 431 9.75 -17.94 -8.48
CA GLY A 431 8.74 -17.34 -7.60
C GLY A 431 7.31 -17.44 -8.14
N ASN A 432 6.36 -16.91 -7.36
CA ASN A 432 4.95 -16.81 -7.76
C ASN A 432 4.83 -15.86 -8.97
N ASP A 433 3.95 -16.19 -9.92
CA ASP A 433 3.66 -15.34 -11.09
C ASP A 433 4.90 -14.94 -11.93
N ALA A 434 6.06 -15.56 -11.71
CA ALA A 434 7.34 -15.11 -12.23
C ALA A 434 7.37 -14.97 -13.76
N PHE A 435 6.63 -15.83 -14.47
CA PHE A 435 6.43 -15.78 -15.92
C PHE A 435 4.93 -15.72 -16.29
N TYR A 436 4.07 -15.26 -15.40
CA TYR A 436 2.65 -15.09 -15.67
C TYR A 436 2.44 -14.24 -16.93
N LYS A 437 1.59 -14.71 -17.87
CA LYS A 437 1.32 -14.04 -19.15
C LYS A 437 2.56 -13.84 -20.05
N CYS A 438 3.59 -14.69 -19.95
CA CYS A 438 4.67 -14.76 -20.95
C CYS A 438 4.19 -15.46 -22.24
N HIS A 439 3.34 -14.78 -23.01
CA HIS A 439 2.59 -15.37 -24.12
C HIS A 439 3.47 -15.92 -25.25
N GLN A 440 4.74 -15.56 -25.39
CA GLN A 440 5.60 -16.03 -26.49
C GLN A 440 6.46 -17.26 -26.14
N PHE A 441 6.35 -17.82 -24.95
CA PHE A 441 6.97 -19.13 -24.67
C PHE A 441 6.33 -20.22 -25.51
N THR A 442 7.16 -21.01 -26.18
CA THR A 442 6.74 -22.18 -26.96
C THR A 442 7.19 -23.48 -26.31
N SER A 443 8.38 -23.47 -25.71
CA SER A 443 8.87 -24.54 -24.84
C SER A 443 9.74 -23.97 -23.72
N ILE A 444 9.64 -24.56 -22.53
CA ILE A 444 10.49 -24.24 -21.37
C ILE A 444 11.01 -25.55 -20.76
N ALA A 445 12.31 -25.58 -20.47
CA ALA A 445 12.93 -26.64 -19.69
C ALA A 445 13.43 -26.05 -18.36
N ILE A 446 12.86 -26.52 -17.25
CA ILE A 446 13.25 -26.14 -15.90
C ILE A 446 14.45 -27.00 -15.49
N PRO A 447 15.62 -26.41 -15.17
CA PRO A 447 16.82 -27.17 -14.82
C PRO A 447 16.65 -27.99 -13.54
N ASP A 448 17.32 -29.15 -13.46
CA ASP A 448 17.26 -30.04 -12.28
C ASP A 448 17.77 -29.42 -10.98
N SER A 449 18.47 -28.30 -11.06
CA SER A 449 18.91 -27.53 -9.91
C SER A 449 17.76 -26.84 -9.15
N VAL A 450 16.58 -26.73 -9.77
CA VAL A 450 15.38 -26.07 -9.21
C VAL A 450 14.66 -27.01 -8.25
N THR A 451 14.41 -26.54 -7.03
CA THR A 451 13.71 -27.31 -5.98
C THR A 451 12.35 -26.73 -5.62
N THR A 452 12.03 -25.53 -6.10
CA THR A 452 10.79 -24.83 -5.75
C THR A 452 10.31 -23.99 -6.94
N ILE A 453 9.01 -24.09 -7.23
CA ILE A 453 8.29 -23.28 -8.21
C ILE A 453 7.08 -22.69 -7.46
N GLY A 454 6.82 -21.41 -7.63
CA GLY A 454 5.67 -20.73 -7.03
C GLY A 454 4.36 -20.96 -7.80
N SER A 455 3.25 -20.60 -7.17
CA SER A 455 1.92 -20.64 -7.79
C SER A 455 1.87 -19.69 -8.99
N TYR A 456 1.03 -20.00 -9.98
CA TYR A 456 0.86 -19.20 -11.21
C TYR A 456 2.13 -18.95 -12.04
N ALA A 457 3.28 -19.57 -11.72
CA ALA A 457 4.58 -19.21 -12.29
C ALA A 457 4.61 -19.19 -13.82
N PHE A 458 3.84 -20.03 -14.51
CA PHE A 458 3.71 -20.08 -15.96
C PHE A 458 2.25 -19.96 -16.42
N SER A 459 1.35 -19.46 -15.57
CA SER A 459 -0.06 -19.33 -15.93
C SER A 459 -0.24 -18.32 -17.07
N GLU A 460 -1.24 -18.58 -17.93
CA GLU A 460 -1.55 -17.80 -19.12
C GLU A 460 -0.37 -17.71 -20.12
N CYS A 461 0.58 -18.65 -20.10
CA CYS A 461 1.56 -18.81 -21.17
C CYS A 461 0.89 -19.45 -22.40
N VAL A 462 0.00 -18.70 -23.05
CA VAL A 462 -0.97 -19.22 -24.03
C VAL A 462 -0.38 -19.95 -25.24
N ASN A 463 0.88 -19.70 -25.63
CA ASN A 463 1.57 -20.40 -26.72
C ASN A 463 2.50 -21.53 -26.26
N LEU A 464 2.60 -21.80 -24.95
CA LEU A 464 3.48 -22.83 -24.40
C LEU A 464 2.95 -24.20 -24.83
N LYS A 465 3.73 -24.93 -25.63
CA LYS A 465 3.38 -26.26 -26.14
C LYS A 465 4.00 -27.39 -25.32
N LYS A 466 5.21 -27.14 -24.80
CA LYS A 466 6.00 -28.16 -24.11
C LYS A 466 6.66 -27.59 -22.86
N ILE A 467 6.48 -28.26 -21.73
CA ILE A 467 7.24 -27.97 -20.51
C ILE A 467 7.96 -29.21 -19.98
N THR A 468 9.21 -29.03 -19.58
CA THR A 468 9.97 -30.03 -18.80
C THR A 468 10.15 -29.50 -17.39
N ILE A 469 9.58 -30.19 -16.40
CA ILE A 469 9.65 -29.82 -14.99
C ILE A 469 10.82 -30.57 -14.35
N SER A 470 11.57 -29.91 -13.45
CA SER A 470 12.73 -30.50 -12.78
C SER A 470 12.37 -31.75 -11.97
N ASP A 471 13.20 -32.79 -12.06
CA ASP A 471 13.01 -34.06 -11.33
C ASP A 471 13.07 -33.95 -9.80
N ASN A 472 13.51 -32.81 -9.26
CA ASN A 472 13.53 -32.54 -7.83
C ASN A 472 12.25 -31.91 -7.29
N ILE A 473 11.28 -31.59 -8.16
CA ILE A 473 9.97 -31.05 -7.77
C ILE A 473 9.08 -32.18 -7.25
N THR A 474 8.53 -32.00 -6.04
CA THR A 474 7.60 -32.94 -5.40
C THR A 474 6.15 -32.51 -5.49
N VAL A 475 5.88 -31.23 -5.79
CA VAL A 475 4.54 -30.66 -5.90
C VAL A 475 4.49 -29.76 -7.14
N ILE A 476 3.52 -29.97 -8.02
CA ILE A 476 3.16 -28.98 -9.03
C ILE A 476 2.17 -28.01 -8.36
N PRO A 477 2.56 -26.75 -8.12
CA PRO A 477 1.81 -25.82 -7.27
C PRO A 477 0.55 -25.28 -7.95
N ASP A 478 -0.26 -24.57 -7.17
CA ASP A 478 -1.53 -24.01 -7.60
C ASP A 478 -1.39 -23.20 -8.88
N ASN A 479 -2.30 -23.45 -9.81
CA ASN A 479 -2.42 -22.70 -11.06
C ASN A 479 -1.13 -22.63 -11.90
N MET A 480 -0.08 -23.42 -11.64
CA MET A 480 1.24 -23.27 -12.28
C MET A 480 1.17 -23.09 -13.81
N LEU A 481 0.29 -23.85 -14.46
CA LEU A 481 0.08 -23.89 -15.91
C LEU A 481 -1.39 -23.58 -16.29
N ASN A 482 -2.18 -22.99 -15.39
CA ASN A 482 -3.56 -22.60 -15.70
C ASN A 482 -3.58 -21.62 -16.89
N GLY A 483 -4.41 -21.86 -17.90
CA GLY A 483 -4.50 -20.97 -19.08
C GLY A 483 -3.45 -21.24 -20.15
N CYS A 484 -2.60 -22.27 -20.00
CA CYS A 484 -1.68 -22.72 -21.05
C CYS A 484 -2.43 -23.46 -22.17
N VAL A 485 -3.28 -22.75 -22.91
CA VAL A 485 -4.23 -23.32 -23.86
C VAL A 485 -3.57 -24.11 -25.01
N SER A 486 -2.30 -23.86 -25.33
CA SER A 486 -1.53 -24.56 -26.37
C SER A 486 -0.71 -25.76 -25.87
N LEU A 487 -0.77 -26.07 -24.56
CA LEU A 487 0.06 -27.11 -23.95
C LEU A 487 -0.34 -28.50 -24.45
N THR A 488 0.60 -29.23 -25.04
CA THR A 488 0.39 -30.59 -25.57
C THR A 488 1.32 -31.61 -24.92
N GLU A 489 2.47 -31.19 -24.41
CA GLU A 489 3.49 -32.09 -23.84
C GLU A 489 3.96 -31.60 -22.47
N VAL A 490 3.84 -32.46 -21.46
CA VAL A 490 4.31 -32.23 -20.09
C VAL A 490 5.22 -33.37 -19.69
N HIS A 491 6.48 -33.07 -19.37
CA HIS A 491 7.35 -34.02 -18.69
C HIS A 491 7.22 -33.81 -17.18
N TYR A 492 6.53 -34.75 -16.54
CA TYR A 492 6.37 -34.78 -15.09
C TYR A 492 7.67 -35.20 -14.40
N PRO A 493 7.94 -34.66 -13.21
CA PRO A 493 9.16 -34.98 -12.47
C PRO A 493 9.08 -36.35 -11.79
N ALA A 494 10.20 -37.08 -11.74
CA ALA A 494 10.25 -38.45 -11.20
C ALA A 494 9.86 -38.55 -9.71
N LYS A 495 10.02 -37.47 -8.93
CA LYS A 495 9.71 -37.43 -7.50
C LYS A 495 8.34 -36.84 -7.18
N LEU A 496 7.50 -36.55 -8.18
CA LEU A 496 6.21 -35.91 -8.00
C LEU A 496 5.33 -36.68 -6.99
N LYS A 497 4.67 -35.95 -6.10
CA LYS A 497 3.73 -36.47 -5.08
C LYS A 497 2.35 -35.86 -5.19
N THR A 498 2.27 -34.58 -5.49
CA THR A 498 1.00 -33.85 -5.52
C THR A 498 0.89 -32.97 -6.77
N ILE A 499 -0.29 -32.94 -7.37
CA ILE A 499 -0.68 -31.93 -8.36
C ILE A 499 -1.75 -31.07 -7.70
N SER A 500 -1.45 -29.79 -7.46
CA SER A 500 -2.30 -28.92 -6.65
C SER A 500 -3.40 -28.21 -7.45
N GLU A 501 -4.20 -27.40 -6.75
CA GLU A 501 -5.44 -26.84 -7.28
C GLU A 501 -5.24 -26.07 -8.59
N TYR A 502 -6.09 -26.35 -9.60
CA TYR A 502 -6.04 -25.71 -10.92
C TYR A 502 -4.69 -25.79 -11.67
N ALA A 503 -3.73 -26.63 -11.25
CA ALA A 503 -2.38 -26.68 -11.80
C ALA A 503 -2.30 -26.68 -13.33
N PHE A 504 -3.23 -27.38 -14.00
CA PHE A 504 -3.36 -27.48 -15.46
C PHE A 504 -4.74 -27.04 -15.97
N ALA A 505 -5.51 -26.28 -15.19
CA ALA A 505 -6.84 -25.86 -15.62
C ALA A 505 -6.80 -25.11 -16.96
N THR A 506 -7.82 -25.29 -17.79
CA THR A 506 -7.97 -24.68 -19.11
C THR A 506 -6.84 -24.96 -20.12
N CYS A 507 -6.02 -26.00 -19.91
CA CYS A 507 -5.04 -26.48 -20.89
C CYS A 507 -5.75 -27.20 -22.06
N HIS A 508 -6.44 -26.44 -22.92
CA HIS A 508 -7.33 -26.95 -23.95
C HIS A 508 -6.66 -27.88 -24.97
N SER A 509 -5.35 -27.77 -25.21
CA SER A 509 -4.65 -28.61 -26.20
C SER A 509 -4.19 -29.96 -25.68
N LEU A 510 -4.31 -30.24 -24.37
CA LEU A 510 -4.04 -31.57 -23.84
C LEU A 510 -5.08 -32.56 -24.38
N THR A 511 -4.61 -33.67 -24.98
CA THR A 511 -5.46 -34.77 -25.47
C THR A 511 -5.40 -35.99 -24.56
N ASP A 512 -4.29 -36.18 -23.88
CA ASP A 512 -4.00 -37.34 -23.04
C ASP A 512 -3.41 -36.88 -21.71
N ILE A 513 -4.00 -37.32 -20.60
CA ILE A 513 -3.45 -37.15 -19.27
C ILE A 513 -2.87 -38.48 -18.82
N LYS A 514 -1.54 -38.55 -18.71
CA LYS A 514 -0.80 -39.70 -18.18
C LYS A 514 -0.11 -39.26 -16.90
N ILE A 515 -0.76 -39.49 -15.77
CA ILE A 515 -0.20 -39.17 -14.46
C ILE A 515 0.86 -40.22 -14.12
N PRO A 516 2.09 -39.84 -13.75
CA PRO A 516 3.17 -40.79 -13.49
C PRO A 516 2.97 -41.57 -12.18
N ASP A 517 3.61 -42.74 -12.08
CA ASP A 517 3.67 -43.49 -10.83
C ASP A 517 4.33 -42.68 -9.72
N GLY A 518 3.88 -42.90 -8.48
CA GLY A 518 4.41 -42.25 -7.29
C GLY A 518 3.64 -41.02 -6.83
N ILE A 519 2.71 -40.48 -7.64
CA ILE A 519 1.71 -39.49 -7.22
C ILE A 519 0.82 -40.10 -6.15
N LYS A 520 0.57 -39.33 -5.09
CA LYS A 520 -0.32 -39.69 -3.98
C LYS A 520 -1.65 -38.93 -4.03
N GLU A 521 -1.63 -37.71 -4.55
CA GLU A 521 -2.75 -36.78 -4.48
C GLU A 521 -2.88 -35.94 -5.76
N ILE A 522 -4.12 -35.75 -6.21
CA ILE A 522 -4.47 -34.75 -7.23
C ILE A 522 -5.58 -33.88 -6.63
N GLU A 523 -5.28 -32.62 -6.39
CA GLU A 523 -6.21 -31.69 -5.75
C GLU A 523 -7.29 -31.20 -6.72
N SER A 524 -8.27 -30.50 -6.15
CA SER A 524 -9.46 -30.01 -6.84
C SER A 524 -9.15 -29.24 -8.12
N ASN A 525 -9.99 -29.40 -9.13
CA ASN A 525 -9.93 -28.66 -10.39
C ASN A 525 -8.59 -28.73 -11.16
N ALA A 526 -7.65 -29.62 -10.79
CA ALA A 526 -6.30 -29.65 -11.35
C ALA A 526 -6.26 -29.71 -12.89
N PHE A 527 -7.22 -30.38 -13.53
CA PHE A 527 -7.36 -30.46 -14.99
C PHE A 527 -8.74 -29.95 -15.47
N ARG A 528 -9.36 -29.05 -14.71
CA ARG A 528 -10.66 -28.46 -15.04
C ARG A 528 -10.62 -27.81 -16.42
N ASP A 529 -11.65 -28.03 -17.21
CA ASP A 529 -11.82 -27.48 -18.56
C ASP A 529 -10.67 -27.78 -19.52
N CYS A 530 -9.93 -28.89 -19.33
CA CYS A 530 -9.03 -29.43 -20.36
C CYS A 530 -9.85 -30.09 -21.49
N ALA A 531 -10.52 -29.24 -22.28
CA ALA A 531 -11.68 -29.61 -23.10
C ALA A 531 -11.44 -30.74 -24.12
N ASN A 532 -10.21 -30.93 -24.61
CA ASN A 532 -9.87 -31.92 -25.63
C ASN A 532 -9.27 -33.22 -25.08
N VAL A 533 -9.15 -33.37 -23.76
CA VAL A 533 -8.66 -34.62 -23.16
C VAL A 533 -9.64 -35.73 -23.44
N VAL A 534 -9.21 -36.77 -24.16
CA VAL A 534 -10.00 -37.98 -24.51
C VAL A 534 -9.53 -39.21 -23.75
N LYS A 535 -8.36 -39.15 -23.11
CA LYS A 535 -7.78 -40.27 -22.38
C LYS A 535 -7.17 -39.81 -21.06
N VAL A 536 -7.51 -40.52 -19.99
CA VAL A 536 -6.94 -40.34 -18.65
C VAL A 536 -6.34 -41.66 -18.18
N SER A 537 -5.11 -41.64 -17.69
CA SER A 537 -4.40 -42.77 -17.09
C SER A 537 -3.86 -42.34 -15.74
N LEU A 538 -4.34 -43.00 -14.68
CA LEU A 538 -3.99 -42.72 -13.29
C LEU A 538 -3.14 -43.88 -12.73
N PRO A 539 -2.17 -43.59 -11.86
CA PRO A 539 -1.32 -44.61 -11.26
C PRO A 539 -2.03 -45.33 -10.11
N ASP A 540 -1.60 -46.56 -9.81
CA ASP A 540 -2.07 -47.33 -8.66
C ASP A 540 -1.63 -46.71 -7.32
N SER A 541 -0.62 -45.83 -7.35
CA SER A 541 -0.14 -45.13 -6.15
C SER A 541 -1.05 -43.99 -5.69
N LEU A 542 -2.00 -43.56 -6.52
CA LEU A 542 -2.92 -42.46 -6.21
C LEU A 542 -3.85 -42.87 -5.07
N LYS A 543 -3.93 -42.06 -4.02
CA LYS A 543 -4.73 -42.32 -2.83
C LYS A 543 -5.90 -41.35 -2.68
N GLU A 544 -5.67 -40.11 -3.07
CA GLU A 544 -6.61 -39.01 -2.85
C GLU A 544 -6.83 -38.23 -4.15
N MET A 545 -8.08 -37.83 -4.37
CA MET A 545 -8.49 -37.04 -5.52
C MET A 545 -9.53 -36.02 -5.08
N GLY A 546 -9.26 -34.75 -5.36
CA GLY A 546 -10.16 -33.63 -5.09
C GLY A 546 -11.41 -33.63 -5.97
N ASP A 547 -12.24 -32.60 -5.81
CA ASP A 547 -13.45 -32.45 -6.61
C ASP A 547 -13.17 -31.86 -8.00
N TYR A 548 -14.03 -32.22 -8.95
CA TYR A 548 -14.05 -31.64 -10.29
C TYR A 548 -12.73 -31.70 -11.09
N VAL A 549 -11.79 -32.59 -10.71
CA VAL A 549 -10.44 -32.70 -11.30
C VAL A 549 -10.45 -32.73 -12.82
N PHE A 550 -11.36 -33.51 -13.43
CA PHE A 550 -11.48 -33.65 -14.89
C PHE A 550 -12.76 -33.03 -15.46
N THR A 551 -13.45 -32.18 -14.70
CA THR A 551 -14.68 -31.52 -15.18
C THR A 551 -14.41 -30.73 -16.46
N GLY A 552 -15.34 -30.74 -17.41
CA GLY A 552 -15.20 -30.04 -18.69
C GLY A 552 -14.38 -30.80 -19.76
N THR A 553 -13.67 -31.87 -19.39
CA THR A 553 -12.94 -32.72 -20.35
C THR A 553 -13.89 -33.49 -21.28
N LYS A 554 -13.41 -33.83 -22.48
CA LYS A 554 -14.12 -34.73 -23.40
C LYS A 554 -14.19 -36.16 -22.85
N TRP A 555 -13.16 -36.59 -22.11
CA TRP A 555 -13.08 -37.89 -21.44
C TRP A 555 -14.27 -38.13 -20.51
N ILE A 556 -14.63 -37.16 -19.66
CA ILE A 556 -15.82 -37.26 -18.80
C ILE A 556 -17.11 -37.48 -19.63
N ARG A 557 -17.24 -36.83 -20.79
CA ARG A 557 -18.43 -36.95 -21.65
C ARG A 557 -18.50 -38.29 -22.38
N GLU A 558 -17.35 -38.86 -22.75
CA GLU A 558 -17.25 -40.08 -23.55
C GLU A 558 -17.14 -41.37 -22.72
N ASN A 559 -16.76 -41.28 -21.44
CA ASN A 559 -16.59 -42.43 -20.54
C ASN A 559 -17.75 -42.54 -19.52
N GLU A 560 -18.88 -41.91 -19.82
CA GLU A 560 -20.10 -42.05 -19.04
C GLU A 560 -20.80 -43.35 -19.42
N GLU A 561 -20.76 -44.34 -18.54
CA GLU A 561 -21.43 -45.64 -18.70
C GLU A 561 -22.41 -45.83 -17.53
N ASN A 562 -23.68 -46.12 -17.83
CA ASN A 562 -24.72 -46.25 -16.81
C ASN A 562 -24.79 -45.05 -15.85
N ASN A 563 -24.67 -43.84 -16.42
CA ASN A 563 -24.65 -42.57 -15.69
C ASN A 563 -23.45 -42.39 -14.73
N MET A 564 -22.42 -43.25 -14.81
CA MET A 564 -21.22 -43.19 -13.98
C MET A 564 -19.99 -42.95 -14.84
N VAL A 565 -19.05 -42.16 -14.32
CA VAL A 565 -17.69 -42.11 -14.86
C VAL A 565 -16.74 -42.74 -13.87
N ILE A 566 -16.20 -43.91 -14.23
CA ILE A 566 -15.30 -44.71 -13.40
C ILE A 566 -13.97 -44.87 -14.15
N THR A 567 -12.86 -44.56 -13.49
CA THR A 567 -11.53 -44.76 -14.08
C THR A 567 -11.17 -46.25 -14.11
N ASN A 568 -10.16 -46.61 -14.91
CA ASN A 568 -9.69 -48.00 -15.02
C ASN A 568 -9.20 -48.58 -13.67
N ASN A 569 -8.66 -47.74 -12.79
CA ASN A 569 -8.23 -48.11 -11.44
C ASN A 569 -9.36 -47.98 -10.38
N GLY A 570 -10.62 -47.81 -10.79
CA GLY A 570 -11.77 -47.91 -9.90
C GLY A 570 -12.18 -46.64 -9.15
N PHE A 571 -11.78 -45.45 -9.60
CA PHE A 571 -12.21 -44.19 -9.01
C PHE A 571 -13.54 -43.77 -9.63
N LEU A 572 -14.58 -43.65 -8.82
CA LEU A 572 -15.85 -43.06 -9.24
C LEU A 572 -15.74 -41.53 -9.15
N ILE A 573 -15.73 -40.87 -10.31
CA ILE A 573 -15.46 -39.42 -10.41
C ILE A 573 -16.74 -38.61 -10.62
N LYS A 574 -17.78 -39.21 -11.22
CA LYS A 574 -19.03 -38.50 -11.52
C LYS A 574 -20.21 -39.47 -11.54
N TYR A 575 -21.36 -39.02 -11.05
CA TYR A 575 -22.67 -39.65 -11.26
C TYR A 575 -23.68 -38.61 -11.79
N THR A 576 -24.40 -38.94 -12.85
CA THR A 576 -25.38 -38.06 -13.53
C THR A 576 -26.79 -38.65 -13.55
N GLY A 577 -26.97 -39.83 -12.97
CA GLY A 577 -28.18 -40.63 -13.15
C GLY A 577 -29.33 -40.12 -12.29
N ASN A 578 -30.54 -40.52 -12.70
CA ASN A 578 -31.77 -40.27 -11.96
C ASN A 578 -32.36 -41.58 -11.40
N ASP A 579 -31.51 -42.61 -11.22
CA ASP A 579 -31.95 -43.90 -10.72
C ASP A 579 -32.34 -43.78 -9.25
N ARG A 580 -33.50 -44.35 -8.90
CA ARG A 580 -33.96 -44.38 -7.50
C ARG A 580 -33.15 -45.33 -6.64
N ILE A 581 -32.62 -46.41 -7.23
CA ILE A 581 -31.84 -47.42 -6.52
C ILE A 581 -30.53 -47.64 -7.28
N VAL A 582 -29.41 -47.30 -6.64
CA VAL A 582 -28.07 -47.44 -7.21
C VAL A 582 -27.29 -48.52 -6.46
N LYS A 583 -26.67 -49.44 -7.20
CA LYS A 583 -25.71 -50.40 -6.66
C LYS A 583 -24.37 -50.14 -7.32
N LEU A 584 -23.40 -49.68 -6.55
CA LEU A 584 -22.08 -49.38 -7.07
C LEU A 584 -21.34 -50.67 -7.45
N PRO A 585 -20.74 -50.76 -8.66
CA PRO A 585 -19.95 -51.91 -9.08
C PRO A 585 -18.81 -52.25 -8.11
N LYS A 586 -18.54 -53.55 -7.90
CA LYS A 586 -17.44 -54.04 -7.03
C LYS A 586 -16.03 -53.58 -7.45
N ARG A 587 -15.86 -53.10 -8.68
CA ARG A 587 -14.58 -52.58 -9.19
C ARG A 587 -14.23 -51.18 -8.66
N ILE A 588 -15.18 -50.49 -8.02
CA ILE A 588 -14.93 -49.17 -7.44
C ILE A 588 -14.14 -49.34 -6.14
N VAL A 589 -13.03 -48.61 -6.02
CA VAL A 589 -12.14 -48.60 -4.86
C VAL A 589 -12.06 -47.22 -4.20
N PHE A 590 -12.56 -46.17 -4.86
CA PHE A 590 -12.59 -44.81 -4.36
C PHE A 590 -13.82 -44.06 -4.89
N ILE A 591 -14.40 -43.19 -4.05
CA ILE A 591 -15.49 -42.27 -4.42
C ILE A 591 -14.94 -40.86 -4.29
N ALA A 592 -15.02 -40.05 -5.34
CA ALA A 592 -14.60 -38.66 -5.29
C ALA A 592 -15.61 -37.77 -4.51
N PRO A 593 -15.18 -36.63 -3.95
CA PRO A 593 -16.10 -35.68 -3.33
C PRO A 593 -17.17 -35.19 -4.31
N ASN A 594 -18.33 -34.79 -3.78
CA ASN A 594 -19.49 -34.29 -4.54
C ASN A 594 -20.12 -35.25 -5.58
N VAL A 595 -19.71 -36.52 -5.69
CA VAL A 595 -20.16 -37.43 -6.78
C VAL A 595 -21.69 -37.56 -6.90
N PHE A 596 -22.42 -37.65 -5.79
CA PHE A 596 -23.89 -37.75 -5.78
C PHE A 596 -24.56 -36.47 -5.29
N ARG A 597 -23.81 -35.38 -5.13
CA ARG A 597 -24.34 -34.13 -4.59
C ARG A 597 -25.54 -33.65 -5.39
N ASP A 598 -26.54 -33.12 -4.67
CA ASP A 598 -27.78 -32.57 -5.20
C ASP A 598 -28.63 -33.59 -5.99
N ASN A 599 -28.36 -34.90 -5.86
CA ASN A 599 -29.17 -35.92 -6.51
C ASN A 599 -30.53 -36.10 -5.81
N ARG A 600 -31.56 -35.52 -6.40
CA ARG A 600 -32.93 -35.56 -5.86
C ARG A 600 -33.74 -36.79 -6.29
N SER A 601 -33.17 -37.71 -7.06
CA SER A 601 -33.86 -38.92 -7.50
C SER A 601 -33.46 -40.16 -6.71
N LEU A 602 -32.22 -40.19 -6.22
CA LEU A 602 -31.65 -41.31 -5.48
C LEU A 602 -32.41 -41.56 -4.17
N GLU A 603 -33.01 -42.74 -4.04
CA GLU A 603 -33.70 -43.19 -2.82
C GLU A 603 -32.87 -44.21 -2.04
N GLN A 604 -32.10 -45.07 -2.71
CA GLN A 604 -31.27 -46.08 -2.05
C GLN A 604 -29.93 -46.24 -2.76
N ILE A 605 -28.84 -46.40 -2.00
CA ILE A 605 -27.54 -46.74 -2.56
C ILE A 605 -26.85 -47.87 -1.80
N THR A 606 -26.17 -48.76 -2.53
CA THR A 606 -25.28 -49.79 -1.96
C THR A 606 -23.83 -49.52 -2.35
N ILE A 607 -22.97 -49.30 -1.36
CA ILE A 607 -21.53 -49.08 -1.52
C ILE A 607 -20.80 -50.44 -1.43
N PRO A 608 -19.87 -50.78 -2.34
CA PRO A 608 -19.20 -52.08 -2.36
C PRO A 608 -18.13 -52.19 -1.26
N GLU A 609 -17.87 -53.42 -0.82
CA GLU A 609 -16.72 -53.74 0.05
C GLU A 609 -15.40 -53.22 -0.52
N GLY A 610 -14.49 -52.80 0.37
CA GLY A 610 -13.18 -52.27 0.01
C GLY A 610 -13.11 -50.74 0.00
N ILE A 611 -14.25 -50.03 -0.08
CA ILE A 611 -14.30 -48.58 0.13
C ILE A 611 -14.05 -48.28 1.61
N THR A 612 -13.10 -47.38 1.89
CA THR A 612 -12.71 -47.01 3.26
C THR A 612 -13.25 -45.67 3.73
N MET A 613 -13.77 -44.84 2.82
CA MET A 613 -14.24 -43.50 3.14
C MET A 613 -15.48 -43.11 2.33
N ILE A 614 -16.43 -42.44 2.98
CA ILE A 614 -17.43 -41.60 2.31
C ILE A 614 -16.89 -40.16 2.30
N PRO A 615 -16.54 -39.59 1.14
CA PRO A 615 -15.80 -38.34 1.05
C PRO A 615 -16.69 -37.12 1.34
N ASP A 616 -16.06 -35.94 1.38
CA ASP A 616 -16.76 -34.68 1.60
C ASP A 616 -17.88 -34.46 0.59
N TYR A 617 -19.02 -33.99 1.09
CA TYR A 617 -20.20 -33.65 0.28
C TYR A 617 -20.75 -34.77 -0.61
N ALA A 618 -20.35 -36.04 -0.41
CA ALA A 618 -20.67 -37.15 -1.32
C ALA A 618 -22.15 -37.22 -1.71
N PHE A 619 -23.06 -37.08 -0.73
CA PHE A 619 -24.52 -37.14 -0.87
C PHE A 619 -25.20 -35.84 -0.40
N LYS A 620 -24.45 -34.73 -0.31
CA LYS A 620 -25.00 -33.43 0.12
C LYS A 620 -26.29 -33.11 -0.67
N TYR A 621 -27.36 -32.74 0.02
CA TYR A 621 -28.68 -32.42 -0.56
C TYR A 621 -29.35 -33.55 -1.37
N CYS A 622 -29.02 -34.82 -1.12
CA CYS A 622 -29.81 -35.94 -1.65
C CYS A 622 -31.13 -36.09 -0.86
N THR A 623 -32.08 -35.18 -1.06
CA THR A 623 -33.27 -35.04 -0.22
C THR A 623 -34.22 -36.24 -0.25
N ASN A 624 -34.15 -37.09 -1.28
CA ASN A 624 -34.97 -38.30 -1.42
C ASN A 624 -34.26 -39.58 -0.96
N LEU A 625 -32.99 -39.49 -0.53
CA LEU A 625 -32.20 -40.64 -0.10
C LEU A 625 -32.75 -41.19 1.21
N LYS A 626 -33.30 -42.40 1.17
CA LYS A 626 -33.96 -43.09 2.30
C LYS A 626 -33.05 -44.06 3.03
N SER A 627 -32.14 -44.72 2.31
CA SER A 627 -31.24 -45.72 2.91
C SER A 627 -29.90 -45.82 2.18
N VAL A 628 -28.83 -45.97 2.94
CA VAL A 628 -27.47 -46.18 2.45
C VAL A 628 -26.93 -47.47 3.04
N LYS A 629 -26.53 -48.43 2.20
CA LYS A 629 -25.85 -49.65 2.65
C LYS A 629 -24.34 -49.41 2.58
N LEU A 630 -23.75 -49.14 3.73
CA LEU A 630 -22.31 -48.99 3.93
C LEU A 630 -21.66 -50.35 4.22
N PRO A 631 -20.50 -50.69 3.63
CA PRO A 631 -19.72 -51.86 3.99
C PRO A 631 -18.93 -51.64 5.29
N ASP A 632 -18.53 -52.72 5.95
CA ASP A 632 -17.76 -52.67 7.21
C ASP A 632 -16.33 -52.14 7.02
N SER A 633 -15.85 -52.08 5.77
CA SER A 633 -14.54 -51.51 5.42
C SER A 633 -14.45 -49.98 5.58
N ILE A 634 -15.57 -49.27 5.70
CA ILE A 634 -15.58 -47.81 5.88
C ILE A 634 -15.01 -47.47 7.26
N THR A 635 -13.93 -46.69 7.27
CA THR A 635 -13.31 -46.15 8.49
C THR A 635 -13.61 -44.66 8.70
N THR A 636 -14.12 -43.95 7.69
CA THR A 636 -14.38 -42.51 7.77
C THR A 636 -15.64 -42.11 7.00
N ILE A 637 -16.45 -41.25 7.60
CA ILE A 637 -17.50 -40.48 6.93
C ILE A 637 -17.11 -39.02 7.06
N SER A 638 -16.78 -38.35 5.95
CA SER A 638 -16.18 -37.02 5.97
C SER A 638 -17.22 -35.90 6.12
N ALA A 639 -16.77 -34.64 6.09
CA ALA A 639 -17.60 -33.49 6.40
C ALA A 639 -18.72 -33.33 5.36
N TYR A 640 -19.92 -32.98 5.82
CA TYR A 640 -21.11 -32.78 4.99
C TYR A 640 -21.52 -33.98 4.10
N ALA A 641 -21.01 -35.18 4.37
CA ALA A 641 -21.21 -36.36 3.52
C ALA A 641 -22.70 -36.64 3.20
N PHE A 642 -23.59 -36.50 4.19
CA PHE A 642 -25.06 -36.68 4.08
C PHE A 642 -25.84 -35.43 4.52
N PHE A 643 -25.21 -34.26 4.46
CA PHE A 643 -25.82 -32.99 4.85
C PHE A 643 -27.11 -32.73 4.06
N HIS A 644 -28.21 -32.44 4.76
CA HIS A 644 -29.56 -32.29 4.20
C HIS A 644 -30.08 -33.49 3.39
N CYS A 645 -29.71 -34.72 3.76
CA CYS A 645 -30.42 -35.92 3.31
C CYS A 645 -31.73 -36.09 4.12
N THR A 646 -32.70 -35.23 3.88
CA THR A 646 -33.94 -35.09 4.68
C THR A 646 -34.88 -36.29 4.64
N SER A 647 -34.62 -37.31 3.82
CA SER A 647 -35.39 -38.57 3.82
C SER A 647 -34.62 -39.74 4.44
N LEU A 648 -33.39 -39.55 4.90
CA LEU A 648 -32.53 -40.64 5.38
C LEU A 648 -32.95 -41.03 6.79
N VAL A 649 -33.79 -42.07 6.90
CA VAL A 649 -34.43 -42.46 8.18
C VAL A 649 -33.53 -43.36 9.02
N ASN A 650 -32.78 -44.24 8.37
CA ASN A 650 -31.91 -45.21 9.05
C ASN A 650 -30.61 -45.39 8.27
N ILE A 651 -29.51 -45.48 9.01
CA ILE A 651 -28.20 -45.86 8.47
C ILE A 651 -27.53 -46.80 9.47
N ASN A 652 -27.02 -47.94 8.98
CA ASN A 652 -26.24 -48.85 9.79
C ASN A 652 -24.80 -48.36 9.80
N MET A 653 -24.27 -48.07 10.99
CA MET A 653 -22.88 -47.61 11.13
C MET A 653 -21.91 -48.78 10.90
N PRO A 654 -20.87 -48.61 10.06
CA PRO A 654 -19.84 -49.62 9.84
C PRO A 654 -19.13 -50.03 11.14
N LYS A 655 -18.81 -51.32 11.30
CA LYS A 655 -18.21 -51.86 12.53
C LYS A 655 -16.87 -51.22 12.92
N HIS A 656 -16.10 -50.74 11.94
CA HIS A 656 -14.75 -50.20 12.11
C HIS A 656 -14.64 -48.70 11.81
N LEU A 657 -15.77 -47.98 11.82
CA LEU A 657 -15.82 -46.54 11.61
C LEU A 657 -15.03 -45.82 12.72
N LYS A 658 -14.06 -44.99 12.36
CA LYS A 658 -13.19 -44.28 13.30
C LYS A 658 -13.62 -42.83 13.50
N SER A 659 -14.14 -42.20 12.46
CA SER A 659 -14.47 -40.78 12.47
C SER A 659 -15.69 -40.42 11.64
N ILE A 660 -16.50 -39.50 12.16
CA ILE A 660 -17.58 -38.81 11.46
C ILE A 660 -17.23 -37.31 11.42
N GLY A 661 -17.24 -36.69 10.25
CA GLY A 661 -16.83 -35.30 10.03
C GLY A 661 -17.89 -34.26 10.42
N ASN A 662 -17.53 -32.99 10.30
CA ASN A 662 -18.43 -31.87 10.63
C ASN A 662 -19.68 -31.88 9.74
N ASN A 663 -20.85 -31.60 10.33
CA ASN A 663 -22.14 -31.57 9.63
C ASN A 663 -22.45 -32.84 8.79
N ALA A 664 -21.80 -33.97 9.08
CA ALA A 664 -21.86 -35.15 8.21
C ALA A 664 -23.29 -35.68 8.04
N PHE A 665 -24.11 -35.64 9.09
CA PHE A 665 -25.52 -36.06 9.09
C PHE A 665 -26.46 -34.90 9.45
N ASP A 666 -25.99 -33.66 9.38
CA ASP A 666 -26.84 -32.51 9.72
C ASP A 666 -28.04 -32.43 8.78
N SER A 667 -29.21 -32.13 9.36
CA SER A 667 -30.49 -32.01 8.68
C SER A 667 -30.94 -33.32 7.99
N THR A 668 -30.69 -34.46 8.64
CA THR A 668 -31.19 -35.78 8.22
C THR A 668 -32.43 -36.21 9.02
N ALA A 669 -33.19 -37.19 8.49
CA ALA A 669 -34.38 -37.73 9.15
C ALA A 669 -34.09 -38.96 10.02
N LEU A 670 -32.84 -39.10 10.50
CA LEU A 670 -32.41 -40.25 11.29
C LEU A 670 -33.24 -40.32 12.58
N LYS A 671 -33.78 -41.51 12.90
CA LYS A 671 -34.61 -41.68 14.11
C LYS A 671 -33.86 -42.27 15.29
N LYS A 672 -33.09 -43.33 15.04
CA LYS A 672 -32.30 -44.03 16.05
C LYS A 672 -30.92 -44.30 15.49
N VAL A 673 -29.89 -43.91 16.22
CA VAL A 673 -28.51 -44.02 15.76
C VAL A 673 -27.67 -44.73 16.81
N HIS A 674 -27.04 -45.84 16.43
CA HIS A 674 -26.04 -46.50 17.27
C HIS A 674 -24.66 -46.23 16.65
N LEU A 675 -23.83 -45.44 17.33
CA LEU A 675 -22.45 -45.23 16.94
C LEU A 675 -21.63 -46.48 17.32
N SER A 676 -20.79 -46.95 16.41
CA SER A 676 -19.87 -48.08 16.67
C SER A 676 -18.79 -47.67 17.66
N ASP A 677 -18.44 -48.55 18.60
CA ASP A 677 -17.43 -48.29 19.65
C ASP A 677 -16.02 -47.98 19.13
N SER A 678 -15.74 -48.20 17.84
CA SER A 678 -14.49 -47.81 17.19
C SER A 678 -14.36 -46.31 16.91
N ILE A 679 -15.45 -45.54 16.99
CA ILE A 679 -15.44 -44.10 16.69
C ILE A 679 -14.71 -43.38 17.82
N THR A 680 -13.65 -42.66 17.47
CA THR A 680 -12.89 -41.84 18.43
C THR A 680 -13.14 -40.34 18.23
N ASN A 681 -13.64 -39.94 17.06
CA ASN A 681 -13.86 -38.53 16.71
C ASN A 681 -15.24 -38.33 16.03
N LEU A 682 -16.01 -37.38 16.53
CA LEU A 682 -17.29 -36.95 15.99
C LEU A 682 -17.23 -35.44 15.79
N GLY A 683 -17.34 -34.94 14.56
CA GLY A 683 -17.14 -33.53 14.22
C GLY A 683 -18.20 -32.57 14.76
N TYR A 684 -17.94 -31.28 14.62
CA TYR A 684 -18.87 -30.20 14.95
C TYR A 684 -20.18 -30.34 14.18
N ASP A 685 -21.31 -30.07 14.83
CA ASP A 685 -22.64 -30.10 14.20
C ASP A 685 -22.97 -31.45 13.51
N ALA A 686 -22.26 -32.54 13.82
CA ALA A 686 -22.32 -33.78 13.03
C ALA A 686 -23.74 -34.35 12.88
N PHE A 687 -24.61 -34.13 13.87
CA PHE A 687 -26.03 -34.51 13.87
C PHE A 687 -26.94 -33.31 14.12
N SER A 688 -26.51 -32.09 13.80
CA SER A 688 -27.33 -30.88 13.98
C SER A 688 -28.60 -30.94 13.14
N GLU A 689 -29.67 -30.28 13.58
CA GLU A 689 -30.99 -30.19 12.92
C GLU A 689 -31.60 -31.54 12.48
N CYS A 690 -31.20 -32.66 13.11
CA CYS A 690 -31.83 -33.97 12.92
C CYS A 690 -33.15 -34.03 13.69
N SER A 691 -34.18 -33.34 13.19
CA SER A 691 -35.43 -33.12 13.93
C SER A 691 -36.16 -34.40 14.31
N ASP A 692 -35.96 -35.49 13.56
CA ASP A 692 -36.63 -36.79 13.77
C ASP A 692 -35.84 -37.73 14.69
N LEU A 693 -34.64 -37.34 15.14
CA LEU A 693 -33.79 -38.16 16.01
C LEU A 693 -34.43 -38.28 17.38
N GLU A 694 -34.75 -39.50 17.80
CA GLU A 694 -35.43 -39.82 19.07
C GLU A 694 -34.45 -40.33 20.14
N GLU A 695 -33.46 -41.12 19.73
CA GLU A 695 -32.54 -41.86 20.60
C GLU A 695 -31.17 -42.07 19.91
N ILE A 696 -30.07 -41.79 20.62
CA ILE A 696 -28.71 -42.03 20.11
C ILE A 696 -27.79 -42.65 21.17
N TRP A 697 -26.98 -43.62 20.73
CA TRP A 697 -25.91 -44.23 21.52
C TRP A 697 -24.56 -43.74 21.04
N LEU A 698 -23.81 -43.06 21.91
CA LEU A 698 -22.46 -42.58 21.61
C LEU A 698 -21.42 -43.70 21.79
N SER A 699 -20.29 -43.56 21.09
CA SER A 699 -19.24 -44.58 21.03
C SER A 699 -18.36 -44.59 22.28
N ASN A 700 -18.08 -45.78 22.84
CA ASN A 700 -17.11 -45.95 23.92
C ASN A 700 -15.68 -45.48 23.55
N GLY A 701 -15.36 -45.36 22.26
CA GLY A 701 -14.07 -44.85 21.79
C GLY A 701 -13.88 -43.34 21.95
N MET A 702 -14.93 -42.56 22.21
CA MET A 702 -14.87 -41.10 22.26
C MET A 702 -14.33 -40.55 23.59
N LYS A 703 -13.69 -39.38 23.53
CA LYS A 703 -13.22 -38.63 24.72
C LYS A 703 -13.90 -37.28 24.89
N GLU A 704 -14.34 -36.67 23.79
CA GLU A 704 -14.87 -35.32 23.76
C GLU A 704 -16.16 -35.31 22.93
N LEU A 705 -17.08 -34.41 23.26
CA LEU A 705 -18.27 -34.11 22.47
C LEU A 705 -18.33 -32.60 22.21
N TYR A 706 -18.23 -32.22 20.93
CA TYR A 706 -18.03 -30.82 20.54
C TYR A 706 -19.33 -30.01 20.43
N ARG A 707 -19.17 -28.68 20.34
CA ARG A 707 -20.27 -27.70 20.21
C ARG A 707 -21.28 -28.08 19.13
N TYR A 708 -22.54 -27.78 19.42
CA TYR A 708 -23.70 -27.93 18.53
C TYR A 708 -23.93 -29.32 17.92
N THR A 709 -23.27 -30.38 18.42
CA THR A 709 -23.36 -31.73 17.83
C THR A 709 -24.81 -32.21 17.64
N PHE A 710 -25.70 -31.94 18.60
CA PHE A 710 -27.14 -32.26 18.55
C PHE A 710 -28.04 -31.02 18.59
N SER A 711 -27.51 -29.87 18.14
CA SER A 711 -28.30 -28.65 18.07
C SER A 711 -29.54 -28.86 17.20
N GLY A 712 -30.70 -28.32 17.58
CA GLY A 712 -31.94 -28.42 16.78
C GLY A 712 -32.56 -29.82 16.66
N CYS A 713 -32.03 -30.85 17.34
CA CYS A 713 -32.59 -32.20 17.38
C CYS A 713 -33.89 -32.28 18.22
N LYS A 714 -34.97 -31.66 17.74
CA LYS A 714 -36.18 -31.40 18.53
C LYS A 714 -36.88 -32.64 19.08
N ASN A 715 -36.70 -33.84 18.54
CA ASN A 715 -37.32 -35.06 19.06
C ASN A 715 -36.38 -35.93 19.92
N LEU A 716 -35.14 -35.50 20.16
CA LEU A 716 -34.14 -36.29 20.88
C LEU A 716 -34.48 -36.37 22.36
N ARG A 717 -35.08 -37.48 22.78
CA ARG A 717 -35.53 -37.71 24.17
C ARG A 717 -34.53 -38.46 25.01
N LYS A 718 -33.65 -39.22 24.38
CA LYS A 718 -32.71 -40.13 25.04
C LYS A 718 -31.34 -40.07 24.38
N ILE A 719 -30.31 -39.90 25.19
CA ILE A 719 -28.92 -40.00 24.74
C ILE A 719 -28.15 -40.91 25.69
N HIS A 720 -27.43 -41.87 25.15
CA HIS A 720 -26.58 -42.78 25.91
C HIS A 720 -25.12 -42.32 25.75
N ILE A 721 -24.55 -41.81 26.84
CA ILE A 721 -23.22 -41.21 26.88
C ILE A 721 -22.27 -42.13 27.67
N PRO A 722 -21.17 -42.61 27.07
CA PRO A 722 -20.27 -43.57 27.70
C PRO A 722 -19.40 -42.93 28.79
N TYR A 723 -18.97 -43.73 29.76
CA TYR A 723 -18.05 -43.33 30.84
C TYR A 723 -16.68 -42.82 30.37
N THR A 724 -16.33 -43.15 29.12
CA THR A 724 -15.06 -42.80 28.49
C THR A 724 -14.96 -41.33 28.13
N LEU A 725 -16.09 -40.64 27.98
CA LEU A 725 -16.17 -39.21 27.70
C LEU A 725 -15.64 -38.39 28.90
N LYS A 726 -14.82 -37.38 28.62
CA LYS A 726 -14.15 -36.51 29.60
C LYS A 726 -14.43 -35.03 29.40
N GLU A 727 -14.98 -34.66 28.26
CA GLU A 727 -15.38 -33.29 27.95
C GLU A 727 -16.68 -33.30 27.13
N ILE A 728 -17.59 -32.41 27.48
CA ILE A 728 -18.85 -32.15 26.76
C ILE A 728 -18.98 -30.64 26.68
N ASP A 729 -19.04 -30.09 25.47
CA ASP A 729 -19.31 -28.67 25.26
C ASP A 729 -20.74 -28.31 25.72
N ASP A 730 -20.90 -27.16 26.37
CA ASP A 730 -22.19 -26.69 26.92
C ASP A 730 -23.32 -26.63 25.87
N THR A 731 -22.96 -26.48 24.59
CA THR A 731 -23.92 -26.42 23.48
C THR A 731 -24.09 -27.75 22.76
N ALA A 732 -23.33 -28.80 23.11
CA ALA A 732 -23.37 -30.08 22.42
C ALA A 732 -24.76 -30.74 22.44
N LEU A 733 -25.47 -30.61 23.57
CA LEU A 733 -26.79 -31.20 23.82
C LEU A 733 -27.95 -30.18 23.70
N SER A 734 -27.74 -29.05 23.03
CA SER A 734 -28.74 -27.99 22.90
C SER A 734 -29.83 -28.32 21.85
N THR A 735 -30.71 -29.28 22.13
CA THR A 735 -31.71 -29.80 21.18
C THR A 735 -32.73 -28.78 20.67
N GLY A 736 -32.85 -27.62 21.31
CA GLY A 736 -33.79 -26.56 20.94
C GLY A 736 -35.25 -26.88 21.24
N ASN A 737 -35.54 -27.99 21.92
CA ASN A 737 -36.89 -28.35 22.35
C ASN A 737 -37.22 -27.75 23.75
N LYS A 738 -38.44 -27.23 23.93
CA LYS A 738 -38.93 -26.65 25.21
C LYS A 738 -39.99 -27.49 25.92
N ASP A 739 -40.46 -28.56 25.29
CA ASP A 739 -41.62 -29.36 25.70
C ASP A 739 -41.24 -30.59 26.55
N TYR A 740 -39.95 -30.94 26.62
CA TYR A 740 -39.46 -32.02 27.48
C TYR A 740 -38.00 -31.82 27.89
N ILE A 741 -37.57 -32.53 28.93
CA ILE A 741 -36.19 -32.59 29.40
C ILE A 741 -35.53 -33.84 28.80
N LEU A 742 -34.39 -33.66 28.12
CA LEU A 742 -33.58 -34.76 27.57
C LEU A 742 -33.14 -35.72 28.69
N THR A 743 -33.27 -37.03 28.45
CA THR A 743 -32.77 -38.06 29.38
C THR A 743 -31.38 -38.52 28.95
N VAL A 744 -30.39 -38.30 29.81
CA VAL A 744 -29.01 -38.77 29.67
C VAL A 744 -28.86 -40.11 30.40
N TYR A 745 -28.58 -41.17 29.64
CA TYR A 745 -28.20 -42.48 30.13
C TYR A 745 -26.68 -42.53 30.25
N CYS A 746 -26.15 -42.78 31.45
CA CYS A 746 -24.72 -42.78 31.72
C CYS A 746 -24.39 -43.60 32.97
N GLU A 747 -23.11 -43.95 33.15
CA GLU A 747 -22.64 -44.60 34.39
C GLU A 747 -22.66 -43.63 35.58
N GLU A 748 -22.98 -44.16 36.77
CA GLU A 748 -22.94 -43.41 38.01
C GLU A 748 -21.53 -42.85 38.26
N ASN A 749 -21.45 -41.59 38.71
CA ASN A 749 -20.20 -40.85 38.94
C ASN A 749 -19.32 -40.59 37.69
N SER A 750 -19.83 -40.83 36.48
CA SER A 750 -19.15 -40.44 35.24
C SER A 750 -19.13 -38.92 35.01
N TYR A 751 -18.29 -38.45 34.09
CA TYR A 751 -18.29 -37.02 33.66
C TYR A 751 -19.66 -36.63 33.08
N ALA A 752 -20.27 -37.52 32.29
CA ALA A 752 -21.60 -37.34 31.74
C ALA A 752 -22.67 -37.20 32.84
N HIS A 753 -22.55 -37.96 33.94
CA HIS A 753 -23.44 -37.80 35.10
C HIS A 753 -23.34 -36.40 35.71
N GLN A 754 -22.11 -35.91 35.96
CA GLN A 754 -21.89 -34.56 36.51
C GLN A 754 -22.44 -33.48 35.58
N PHE A 755 -22.06 -33.53 34.30
CA PHE A 755 -22.53 -32.60 33.27
C PHE A 755 -24.06 -32.59 33.17
N ALA A 756 -24.70 -33.77 33.21
CA ALA A 756 -26.15 -33.90 33.13
C ALA A 756 -26.86 -33.21 34.31
N VAL A 757 -26.34 -33.38 35.53
CA VAL A 757 -26.89 -32.75 36.74
C VAL A 757 -26.69 -31.24 36.71
N GLU A 758 -25.49 -30.77 36.37
CA GLU A 758 -25.16 -29.33 36.34
C GLU A 758 -26.01 -28.55 35.34
N ASN A 759 -26.36 -29.18 34.22
CA ASN A 759 -27.15 -28.56 33.14
C ASN A 759 -28.66 -28.91 33.20
N GLY A 760 -29.14 -29.55 34.27
CA GLY A 760 -30.56 -29.79 34.49
C GLY A 760 -31.21 -30.85 33.61
N TYR A 761 -30.42 -31.80 33.07
CA TYR A 761 -30.91 -32.94 32.30
C TYR A 761 -31.47 -34.03 33.21
N LYS A 762 -32.38 -34.87 32.69
CA LYS A 762 -32.86 -36.06 33.42
C LYS A 762 -31.80 -37.15 33.35
N VAL A 763 -31.40 -37.73 34.47
CA VAL A 763 -30.40 -38.80 34.51
C VAL A 763 -31.08 -40.17 34.65
N SER A 764 -30.58 -41.16 33.91
CA SER A 764 -30.85 -42.58 34.12
C SER A 764 -29.53 -43.34 34.12
N PHE A 765 -29.41 -44.35 34.98
CA PHE A 765 -28.21 -45.20 35.00
C PHE A 765 -28.42 -46.39 34.08
N GLU A 766 -27.38 -46.75 33.32
CA GLU A 766 -27.33 -47.97 32.49
C GLU A 766 -26.91 -49.20 33.28
#